data_AF-A0A8C9X8Z3-F1
#
_entry.id   AF-A0A8C9X8Z3-F1
#
_cell.length_a   1.000
_cell.length_b   1.000
_cell.length_c   1.000
_cell.angle_alpha   90.00
_cell.angle_beta   90.00
_cell.angle_gamma   90.00
#
_symmetry.space_group_name_H-M   'P 1'
#
loop_
_entity.id
_entity.type
_entity.pdbx_description
1 polymer ?
#
loop_
_entity_poly.entity_id
_entity_poly.type
_entity_poly.pdbx_seq_one_letter_code
_entity_poly.pdbx_strand_id
1 'polypeptide(L)'
;KAELQRFSVYSTLDMVPKQGHYANTLPQKQLRSRPSLEALRRAFKVSFPPLENSGDISLPDSGTEELKAPQEKAPVRFGWILGVLIRTMLNIWGVILFLRLTLITSQAGIVLTWVIILMSVLITTITAISISAVATNGKVLSGGPYFLISRSLGPEIGAPIGVIFSFANSQACALNAVGFAEVVRNLMRASGIVIVDDLNDVRIIGVITVFILLLISLAGMEWETKAQIFFFIALMSSFANYLVGTVIPPSKEKQAQGIFGYRSEIFIANLAPNWRGPDSNFFQMFGLFFPAVSGILYGVNICGDLKDPNIAIPKGTLLAIFWTTISYLVISITAASCVVQDASGNISDILTGNITGVCMGQGCQFGWNFTECIVSQSCQDGLANTQQVMGQLSGWYYLVIVGAFAATLSSALGYLVSAPKIFQCLCRDKIYPYIGVFAKGYGKNDEPLRAYMLSFIIAVAFTLIGNLDTIAILNSSLFMCVYALINFSCFHASITNSPGWRPQFIYYNKWVSLFGAVVSFVLMFLFSWWAGLITLIVFILLCLYIYYKKPKLNWGSTIQAGSYNIALSASLALSGVEDHVKNFRPQCLVLTGPPTQRPALVDFVNSFTKNASLMIYLFYWSCSMSSFYRLVKWMNKRKVRSFYSPFTADSLRVGARHLLQVKHLHVFICGK
;
A
#
# COMPACT_ATOMS: atom_id res chain seq x y z
N LYS A 1 -39.83 1.48 -16.41
CA LYS A 1 -39.28 0.12 -16.71
C LYS A 1 -37.77 0.13 -16.54
N ALA A 2 -37.31 -0.16 -15.32
CA ALA A 2 -35.92 -0.41 -15.01
C ALA A 2 -35.54 -1.81 -15.49
N GLU A 3 -34.63 -1.92 -16.45
CA GLU A 3 -33.92 -3.18 -16.64
C GLU A 3 -32.97 -3.35 -15.47
N LEU A 4 -33.38 -4.21 -14.52
CA LEU A 4 -32.45 -4.95 -13.69
C LEU A 4 -31.37 -5.53 -14.61
N GLN A 5 -30.17 -4.96 -14.58
CA GLN A 5 -28.97 -5.68 -14.96
C GLN A 5 -28.83 -6.85 -13.99
N ARG A 6 -29.45 -7.99 -14.36
CA ARG A 6 -29.04 -9.28 -13.82
C ARG A 6 -27.54 -9.37 -14.04
N PHE A 7 -26.79 -9.41 -12.94
CA PHE A 7 -25.40 -9.80 -12.94
C PHE A 7 -25.32 -11.19 -13.58
N SER A 8 -25.01 -11.22 -14.88
CA SER A 8 -24.61 -12.43 -15.56
C SER A 8 -23.37 -12.96 -14.85
N VAL A 9 -23.36 -14.25 -14.56
CA VAL A 9 -22.23 -15.03 -14.02
C VAL A 9 -20.93 -14.84 -14.85
N TYR A 10 -21.04 -14.24 -16.05
CA TYR A 10 -19.95 -13.96 -16.98
C TYR A 10 -19.61 -12.46 -17.15
N SER A 11 -20.15 -11.55 -16.32
CA SER A 11 -19.68 -10.16 -16.32
C SER A 11 -18.31 -10.08 -15.65
N THR A 12 -17.24 -10.30 -16.42
CA THR A 12 -15.87 -10.09 -15.95
C THR A 12 -15.74 -8.63 -15.51
N LEU A 13 -15.37 -8.39 -14.25
CA LEU A 13 -15.07 -7.06 -13.70
C LEU A 13 -13.89 -6.37 -14.43
N ASP A 14 -13.20 -7.10 -15.29
CA ASP A 14 -12.14 -6.63 -16.16
C ASP A 14 -12.64 -5.61 -17.18
N MET A 15 -11.87 -4.53 -17.35
CA MET A 15 -12.09 -3.61 -18.46
C MET A 15 -11.88 -4.33 -19.79
N VAL A 16 -12.69 -3.95 -20.78
CA VAL A 16 -12.56 -4.44 -22.15
C VAL A 16 -11.13 -4.15 -22.65
N PRO A 17 -10.45 -5.13 -23.25
CA PRO A 17 -9.08 -4.96 -23.72
C PRO A 17 -8.96 -3.81 -24.74
N LYS A 18 -8.13 -2.80 -24.44
CA LYS A 18 -7.75 -1.77 -25.42
C LYS A 18 -6.63 -2.30 -26.32
N GLN A 19 -6.87 -2.27 -27.63
CA GLN A 19 -5.98 -2.84 -28.65
C GLN A 19 -4.55 -2.29 -28.61
N GLY A 20 -4.37 -0.99 -28.29
CA GLY A 20 -3.05 -0.36 -28.19
C GLY A 20 -2.11 -1.01 -27.17
N HIS A 21 -2.63 -1.74 -26.17
CA HIS A 21 -1.81 -2.42 -25.16
C HIS A 21 -1.36 -3.83 -25.57
N TYR A 22 -2.02 -4.45 -26.55
CA TYR A 22 -1.63 -5.75 -27.11
C TYR A 22 -0.73 -5.62 -28.33
N ALA A 23 -0.65 -4.42 -28.91
CA ALA A 23 0.19 -4.15 -30.06
C ALA A 23 1.69 -4.43 -29.78
N ASN A 24 2.14 -4.26 -28.53
CA ASN A 24 3.53 -4.47 -28.13
C ASN A 24 3.85 -5.88 -27.61
N THR A 25 2.83 -6.72 -27.35
CA THR A 25 3.02 -8.12 -26.91
C THR A 25 2.96 -9.11 -28.07
N LEU A 26 2.58 -8.65 -29.27
CA LEU A 26 2.59 -9.45 -30.48
C LEU A 26 4.00 -9.44 -31.10
N PRO A 27 4.58 -10.61 -31.44
CA PRO A 27 5.79 -10.66 -32.25
C PRO A 27 5.47 -10.10 -33.65
N GLN A 28 6.08 -8.95 -33.97
CA GLN A 28 6.16 -8.21 -35.24
C GLN A 28 5.06 -8.36 -36.33
N LYS A 29 4.60 -7.17 -36.78
CA LYS A 29 4.04 -6.85 -38.11
C LYS A 29 2.75 -7.58 -38.52
N GLN A 30 1.61 -7.08 -38.06
CA GLN A 30 0.45 -6.91 -38.94
C GLN A 30 -0.28 -5.61 -38.56
N LEU A 31 0.16 -4.50 -39.17
CA LEU A 31 -0.63 -3.28 -39.27
C LEU A 31 -1.82 -3.56 -40.20
N ARG A 32 -3.01 -3.72 -39.62
CA ARG A 32 -4.28 -3.28 -40.22
C ARG A 32 -5.30 -3.08 -39.11
N SER A 33 -5.69 -1.81 -38.94
CA SER A 33 -6.61 -1.32 -37.92
C SER A 33 -7.99 -1.99 -38.05
N ARG A 34 -8.23 -3.05 -37.27
CA ARG A 34 -9.58 -3.57 -37.05
C ARG A 34 -10.19 -2.84 -35.85
N PRO A 35 -11.29 -2.07 -36.01
CA PRO A 35 -11.94 -1.40 -34.90
C PRO A 35 -12.52 -2.42 -33.90
N SER A 36 -12.46 -2.09 -32.61
CA SER A 36 -13.00 -2.94 -31.55
C SER A 36 -14.53 -3.00 -31.62
N LEU A 37 -15.11 -4.09 -31.11
CA LEU A 37 -16.57 -4.27 -31.03
C LEU A 37 -17.24 -3.11 -30.26
N GLU A 38 -16.53 -2.49 -29.33
CA GLU A 38 -17.02 -1.32 -28.59
C GLU A 38 -16.94 -0.02 -29.40
N ALA A 39 -15.91 0.17 -30.24
CA ALA A 39 -15.87 1.28 -31.19
C ALA A 39 -17.06 1.20 -32.18
N LEU A 40 -17.40 -0.02 -32.62
CA LEU A 40 -18.60 -0.28 -33.42
C LEU A 40 -19.89 -0.03 -32.62
N ARG A 41 -20.00 -0.53 -31.37
CA ARG A 41 -21.17 -0.26 -30.52
C ARG A 41 -21.36 1.22 -30.17
N ARG A 42 -20.28 1.98 -30.00
CA ARG A 42 -20.34 3.43 -29.78
C ARG A 42 -20.74 4.16 -31.05
N ALA A 43 -20.26 3.74 -32.22
CA ALA A 43 -20.72 4.29 -33.50
C ALA A 43 -22.24 4.12 -33.68
N PHE A 44 -22.79 2.95 -33.34
CA PHE A 44 -24.25 2.71 -33.40
C PHE A 44 -25.07 3.52 -32.38
N LYS A 45 -24.48 3.95 -31.26
CA LYS A 45 -25.19 4.78 -30.26
C LYS A 45 -25.32 6.25 -30.67
N VAL A 46 -24.58 6.71 -31.67
CA VAL A 46 -24.57 8.11 -32.13
C VAL A 46 -25.54 8.35 -33.29
N SER A 47 -26.17 7.31 -33.86
CA SER A 47 -26.93 7.41 -35.13
C SER A 47 -28.46 7.42 -35.02
N PHE A 48 -29.05 7.68 -33.85
CA PHE A 48 -30.51 7.88 -33.74
C PHE A 48 -30.82 9.30 -33.25
N PRO A 49 -31.22 10.24 -34.14
CA PRO A 49 -31.94 11.44 -33.72
C PRO A 49 -33.36 11.04 -33.25
N PRO A 50 -33.99 11.78 -32.33
CA PRO A 50 -35.37 11.52 -31.96
C PRO A 50 -36.28 11.88 -33.13
N LEU A 51 -37.13 10.95 -33.56
CA LEU A 51 -38.23 11.23 -34.47
C LEU A 51 -39.28 12.05 -33.73
N GLU A 52 -39.49 13.30 -34.16
CA GLU A 52 -40.78 13.97 -33.98
C GLU A 52 -41.82 13.28 -34.87
N ASN A 53 -42.96 12.92 -34.29
CA ASN A 53 -44.25 13.03 -34.98
C ASN A 53 -45.40 13.07 -33.97
N SER A 54 -46.25 14.06 -34.24
CA SER A 54 -47.51 14.43 -33.62
C SER A 54 -48.63 13.39 -33.82
N GLY A 55 -49.61 13.41 -32.92
CA GLY A 55 -50.89 12.69 -33.08
C GLY A 55 -51.65 12.53 -31.77
N ASP A 56 -52.56 13.46 -31.50
CA ASP A 56 -53.56 13.44 -30.42
C ASP A 56 -54.42 12.16 -30.45
N ILE A 57 -54.60 11.50 -29.30
CA ILE A 57 -55.88 10.95 -28.83
C ILE A 57 -55.89 10.99 -27.29
N SER A 58 -56.87 11.69 -26.73
CA SER A 58 -57.22 11.75 -25.30
C SER A 58 -58.31 10.73 -24.95
N LEU A 59 -58.29 10.21 -23.71
CA LEU A 59 -59.42 9.86 -22.79
C LEU A 59 -58.89 9.06 -21.56
N PRO A 60 -59.61 9.04 -20.40
CA PRO A 60 -59.04 9.47 -19.12
C PRO A 60 -59.06 8.40 -17.99
N ASP A 61 -58.43 8.78 -16.86
CA ASP A 61 -58.58 8.34 -15.47
C ASP A 61 -58.60 6.85 -15.11
N SER A 62 -57.58 6.44 -14.35
CA SER A 62 -57.80 5.81 -13.03
C SER A 62 -56.54 5.91 -12.18
N GLY A 63 -56.71 6.47 -10.97
CA GLY A 63 -55.63 6.79 -10.06
C GLY A 63 -54.92 5.56 -9.51
N THR A 64 -53.60 5.67 -9.38
CA THR A 64 -52.85 5.05 -8.29
C THR A 64 -51.67 5.96 -7.98
N GLU A 65 -51.69 6.56 -6.81
CA GLU A 65 -50.58 7.35 -6.27
C GLU A 65 -49.32 6.47 -6.18
N GLU A 66 -48.40 6.62 -7.14
CA GLU A 66 -47.03 6.16 -6.91
C GLU A 66 -46.31 7.18 -6.02
N LEU A 67 -46.10 6.79 -4.76
CA LEU A 67 -45.17 7.45 -3.85
C LEU A 67 -43.86 7.75 -4.59
N LYS A 68 -43.51 9.04 -4.68
CA LYS A 68 -42.14 9.46 -5.02
C LYS A 68 -41.20 8.92 -3.94
N ALA A 69 -40.55 7.79 -4.22
CA ALA A 69 -39.40 7.35 -3.45
C ALA A 69 -38.36 8.48 -3.46
N PRO A 70 -37.77 8.85 -2.30
CA PRO A 70 -36.81 9.93 -2.25
C PRO A 70 -35.60 9.57 -3.12
N GLN A 71 -35.24 10.47 -4.04
CA GLN A 71 -33.97 10.39 -4.75
C GLN A 71 -32.85 10.43 -3.71
N GLU A 72 -32.24 9.28 -3.40
CA GLU A 72 -30.99 9.23 -2.66
C GLU A 72 -29.96 10.07 -3.42
N LYS A 73 -29.51 11.17 -2.80
CA LYS A 73 -28.39 11.97 -3.30
C LYS A 73 -27.21 11.03 -3.51
N ALA A 74 -26.77 10.87 -4.76
CA ALA A 74 -25.54 10.13 -5.06
C ALA A 74 -24.39 10.73 -4.22
N PRO A 75 -23.56 9.90 -3.55
CA PRO A 75 -22.52 10.39 -2.67
C PRO A 75 -21.56 11.31 -3.43
N VAL A 76 -21.16 12.41 -2.79
CA VAL A 76 -20.23 13.39 -3.36
C VAL A 76 -18.88 12.71 -3.58
N ARG A 77 -18.50 12.48 -4.84
CA ARG A 77 -17.21 11.87 -5.19
C ARG A 77 -16.10 12.92 -5.23
N PHE A 78 -14.95 12.60 -4.64
CA PHE A 78 -13.80 13.49 -4.58
C PHE A 78 -13.01 13.51 -5.90
N GLY A 79 -12.45 14.68 -6.22
CA GLY A 79 -11.43 14.84 -7.27
C GLY A 79 -10.05 14.36 -6.81
N TRP A 80 -9.08 14.30 -7.73
CA TRP A 80 -7.74 13.78 -7.44
C TRP A 80 -6.93 14.66 -6.46
N ILE A 81 -7.15 15.99 -6.45
CA ILE A 81 -6.44 16.93 -5.57
C ILE A 81 -6.85 16.73 -4.11
N LEU A 82 -8.15 16.90 -3.83
CA LEU A 82 -8.70 16.74 -2.48
C LEU A 82 -8.71 15.29 -2.01
N GLY A 83 -8.93 14.35 -2.93
CA GLY A 83 -9.05 12.93 -2.60
C GLY A 83 -7.72 12.20 -2.44
N VAL A 84 -6.71 12.52 -3.25
CA VAL A 84 -5.44 11.76 -3.26
C VAL A 84 -4.27 12.64 -2.86
N LEU A 85 -4.05 13.76 -3.55
CA LEU A 85 -2.86 14.60 -3.37
C LEU A 85 -2.73 15.12 -1.93
N ILE A 86 -3.70 15.91 -1.46
CA ILE A 86 -3.67 16.54 -0.13
C ILE A 86 -3.59 15.48 0.97
N ARG A 87 -4.40 14.42 0.85
CA ARG A 87 -4.42 13.30 1.79
C ARG A 87 -3.08 12.59 1.90
N THR A 88 -2.42 12.36 0.77
CA THR A 88 -1.12 11.71 0.74
C THR A 88 -0.03 12.63 1.30
N MET A 89 -0.05 13.93 0.98
CA MET A 89 0.90 14.90 1.52
C MET A 89 0.81 15.03 3.04
N LEU A 90 -0.41 15.08 3.60
CA LEU A 90 -0.62 15.12 5.05
C LEU A 90 -0.07 13.90 5.80
N ASN A 91 -0.11 12.71 5.17
CA ASN A 91 0.37 11.48 5.81
C ASN A 91 1.87 11.22 5.60
N ILE A 92 2.48 11.87 4.60
CA ILE A 92 3.93 11.90 4.41
C ILE A 92 4.53 12.92 5.41
N TRP A 93 3.96 14.11 5.49
CA TRP A 93 4.33 15.10 6.50
C TRP A 93 3.86 14.72 7.91
N GLY A 94 4.61 13.84 8.55
CA GLY A 94 4.39 13.42 9.94
C GLY A 94 5.36 14.06 10.93
N VAL A 95 5.43 13.47 12.12
CA VAL A 95 6.28 13.92 13.24
C VAL A 95 7.76 14.06 12.86
N ILE A 96 8.28 13.14 12.05
CA ILE A 96 9.71 13.04 11.73
C ILE A 96 10.22 14.31 11.05
N LEU A 97 9.39 14.99 10.26
CA LEU A 97 9.74 16.25 9.60
C LEU A 97 10.15 17.33 10.61
N PHE A 98 9.39 17.47 11.70
CA PHE A 98 9.57 18.56 12.67
C PHE A 98 10.59 18.21 13.76
N LEU A 99 10.60 16.96 14.23
CA LEU A 99 11.36 16.56 15.42
C LEU A 99 12.67 15.82 15.13
N ARG A 100 12.84 15.25 13.95
CA ARG A 100 13.95 14.32 13.67
C ARG A 100 14.74 14.66 12.42
N LEU A 101 14.17 15.37 11.44
CA LEU A 101 14.90 15.74 10.22
C LEU A 101 16.16 16.55 10.52
N THR A 102 16.09 17.51 11.45
CA THR A 102 17.25 18.33 11.86
C THR A 102 18.31 17.49 12.59
N LEU A 103 17.89 16.58 13.46
CA LEU A 103 18.77 15.65 14.17
C LEU A 103 19.48 14.68 13.20
N ILE A 104 18.76 14.15 12.22
CA ILE A 104 19.33 13.30 11.18
C ILE A 104 20.32 14.09 10.33
N THR A 105 20.04 15.38 10.10
CA THR A 105 20.94 16.28 9.35
C THR A 105 22.20 16.62 10.13
N SER A 106 22.15 16.80 11.46
CA SER A 106 23.38 17.02 12.26
C SER A 106 24.29 15.80 12.32
N GLN A 107 23.73 14.60 12.44
CA GLN A 107 24.54 13.39 12.57
C GLN A 107 25.10 12.90 11.24
N ALA A 108 24.26 12.82 10.20
CA ALA A 108 24.70 12.32 8.89
C ALA A 108 25.41 13.41 8.05
N GLY A 109 25.17 14.69 8.35
CA GLY A 109 25.59 15.80 7.50
C GLY A 109 24.71 15.95 6.26
N ILE A 110 24.75 17.13 5.62
CA ILE A 110 23.82 17.50 4.53
C ILE A 110 23.84 16.49 3.38
N VAL A 111 25.05 16.10 2.93
CA VAL A 111 25.22 15.22 1.76
C VAL A 111 24.61 13.85 2.02
N LEU A 112 24.92 13.26 3.18
CA LEU A 112 24.46 11.92 3.50
C LEU A 112 22.97 11.91 3.87
N THR A 113 22.44 12.96 4.48
CA THR A 113 20.99 13.12 4.67
C THR A 113 20.25 13.18 3.34
N TRP A 114 20.78 13.90 2.34
CA TRP A 114 20.19 13.87 1.00
C TRP A 114 20.22 12.49 0.37
N VAL A 115 21.30 11.71 0.56
CA VAL A 115 21.35 10.31 0.14
C VAL A 115 20.27 9.48 0.85
N ILE A 116 20.06 9.64 2.16
CA ILE A 116 19.00 8.97 2.92
C ILE A 116 17.61 9.32 2.36
N ILE A 117 17.35 10.61 2.11
CA ILE A 117 16.08 11.10 1.56
C ILE A 117 15.87 10.51 0.16
N LEU A 118 16.84 10.63 -0.73
CA LEU A 118 16.73 10.16 -2.12
C LEU A 118 16.59 8.63 -2.21
N MET A 119 17.29 7.87 -1.36
CA MET A 119 17.13 6.43 -1.27
C MET A 119 15.72 6.04 -0.81
N SER A 120 15.19 6.73 0.19
CA SER A 120 13.83 6.51 0.70
C SER A 120 12.77 6.87 -0.35
N VAL A 121 12.97 7.96 -1.08
CA VAL A 121 12.11 8.41 -2.18
C VAL A 121 12.19 7.45 -3.37
N LEU A 122 13.35 6.88 -3.68
CA LEU A 122 13.49 5.87 -4.74
C LEU A 122 12.60 4.65 -4.45
N ILE A 123 12.60 4.16 -3.20
CA ILE A 123 11.78 3.01 -2.80
C ILE A 123 10.28 3.33 -2.89
N THR A 124 9.89 4.51 -2.40
CA THR A 124 8.48 4.91 -2.38
C THR A 124 7.95 5.26 -3.77
N THR A 125 8.77 5.86 -4.65
CA THR A 125 8.41 6.10 -6.05
C THR A 125 8.25 4.81 -6.84
N ILE A 126 9.16 3.84 -6.68
CA ILE A 126 9.01 2.51 -7.30
C ILE A 126 7.72 1.84 -6.81
N THR A 127 7.45 1.90 -5.51
CA THR A 127 6.23 1.34 -4.92
C THR A 127 4.97 2.06 -5.41
N ALA A 128 5.02 3.39 -5.56
CA ALA A 128 3.93 4.18 -6.12
C ALA A 128 3.66 3.83 -7.60
N ILE A 129 4.69 3.54 -8.38
CA ILE A 129 4.56 3.04 -9.76
C ILE A 129 3.89 1.67 -9.77
N SER A 130 4.32 0.75 -8.89
CA SER A 130 3.69 -0.58 -8.73
C SER A 130 2.22 -0.48 -8.32
N ILE A 131 1.88 0.38 -7.36
CA ILE A 131 0.49 0.63 -6.93
C ILE A 131 -0.32 1.26 -8.04
N SER A 132 0.27 2.17 -8.82
CA SER A 132 -0.40 2.77 -9.99
C SER A 132 -0.70 1.72 -11.06
N ALA A 133 0.17 0.73 -11.23
CA ALA A 133 -0.07 -0.43 -12.10
C ALA A 133 -1.25 -1.28 -11.58
N VAL A 134 -1.30 -1.54 -10.27
CA VAL A 134 -2.43 -2.24 -9.63
C VAL A 134 -3.73 -1.45 -9.76
N ALA A 135 -3.72 -0.14 -9.49
CA ALA A 135 -4.90 0.73 -9.54
C ALA A 135 -5.45 0.91 -10.97
N THR A 136 -4.62 0.72 -12.00
CA THR A 136 -5.05 0.75 -13.40
C THR A 136 -5.44 -0.63 -13.94
N ASN A 137 -5.29 -1.68 -13.13
CA ASN A 137 -5.64 -3.05 -13.48
C ASN A 137 -7.12 -3.33 -13.11
N GLY A 138 -8.03 -3.13 -14.07
CA GLY A 138 -9.45 -3.39 -13.90
C GLY A 138 -10.25 -2.26 -13.24
N LYS A 139 -11.47 -2.56 -12.78
CA LYS A 139 -12.34 -1.58 -12.11
C LYS A 139 -12.03 -1.52 -10.62
N VAL A 140 -11.67 -0.34 -10.14
CA VAL A 140 -11.47 -0.05 -8.73
C VAL A 140 -12.82 0.16 -8.05
N LEU A 141 -13.16 -0.69 -7.10
CA LEU A 141 -14.38 -0.59 -6.28
C LEU A 141 -14.01 -0.14 -4.85
N SER A 142 -15.03 0.20 -4.06
CA SER A 142 -14.84 0.61 -2.67
C SER A 142 -14.30 -0.54 -1.81
N GLY A 143 -13.15 -0.33 -1.16
CA GLY A 143 -12.44 -1.35 -0.38
C GLY A 143 -10.95 -1.07 -0.11
N GLY A 144 -10.41 0.04 -0.63
CA GLY A 144 -9.05 0.50 -0.33
C GLY A 144 -7.91 -0.34 -0.96
N PRO A 145 -6.67 -0.17 -0.47
CA PRO A 145 -5.47 -0.84 -0.99
C PRO A 145 -5.57 -2.35 -0.94
N TYR A 146 -6.10 -2.92 0.14
CA TYR A 146 -6.25 -4.38 0.25
C TYR A 146 -7.18 -4.93 -0.83
N PHE A 147 -8.31 -4.27 -1.10
CA PHE A 147 -9.22 -4.69 -2.16
C PHE A 147 -8.53 -4.64 -3.53
N LEU A 148 -7.82 -3.56 -3.82
CA LEU A 148 -7.04 -3.42 -5.07
C LEU A 148 -5.98 -4.51 -5.25
N ILE A 149 -5.21 -4.80 -4.19
CA ILE A 149 -4.11 -5.77 -4.19
C ILE A 149 -4.65 -7.19 -4.29
N SER A 150 -5.60 -7.58 -3.43
CA SER A 150 -6.15 -8.95 -3.37
C SER A 150 -6.88 -9.36 -4.64
N ARG A 151 -7.53 -8.42 -5.32
CA ARG A 151 -8.24 -8.69 -6.58
C ARG A 151 -7.32 -8.75 -7.78
N SER A 152 -6.24 -7.99 -7.78
CA SER A 152 -5.27 -8.00 -8.88
C SER A 152 -4.26 -9.15 -8.80
N LEU A 153 -3.84 -9.52 -7.58
CA LEU A 153 -2.75 -10.47 -7.34
C LEU A 153 -3.24 -11.84 -6.85
N GLY A 154 -4.48 -11.91 -6.37
CA GLY A 154 -5.11 -13.09 -5.79
C GLY A 154 -5.09 -13.10 -4.25
N PRO A 155 -5.96 -13.91 -3.63
CA PRO A 155 -6.13 -13.95 -2.18
C PRO A 155 -4.90 -14.48 -1.43
N GLU A 156 -4.10 -15.33 -2.06
CA GLU A 156 -2.92 -15.98 -1.46
C GLU A 156 -1.83 -14.98 -1.05
N ILE A 157 -1.68 -13.92 -1.86
CA ILE A 157 -0.68 -12.87 -1.67
C ILE A 157 -1.33 -11.62 -1.04
N GLY A 158 -2.55 -11.27 -1.46
CA GLY A 158 -3.23 -10.06 -0.98
C GLY A 158 -3.63 -10.11 0.49
N ALA A 159 -4.04 -11.28 1.01
CA ALA A 159 -4.48 -11.38 2.40
C ALA A 159 -3.36 -11.20 3.43
N PRO A 160 -2.18 -11.86 3.30
CA PRO A 160 -1.06 -11.61 4.20
C PRO A 160 -0.57 -10.15 4.13
N ILE A 161 -0.49 -9.56 2.93
CA ILE A 161 -0.15 -8.14 2.76
C ILE A 161 -1.17 -7.26 3.50
N GLY A 162 -2.47 -7.53 3.38
CA GLY A 162 -3.53 -6.80 4.06
C GLY A 162 -3.44 -6.85 5.59
N VAL A 163 -3.11 -8.01 6.17
CA VAL A 163 -2.90 -8.17 7.62
C VAL A 163 -1.73 -7.32 8.10
N ILE A 164 -0.56 -7.47 7.47
CA ILE A 164 0.66 -6.76 7.86
C ILE A 164 0.46 -5.25 7.67
N PHE A 165 -0.18 -4.84 6.58
CA PHE A 165 -0.43 -3.43 6.30
C PHE A 165 -1.42 -2.79 7.28
N SER A 166 -2.47 -3.52 7.69
CA SER A 166 -3.37 -3.06 8.76
C SER A 166 -2.62 -2.87 10.07
N PHE A 167 -1.74 -3.80 10.44
CA PHE A 167 -0.95 -3.72 11.66
C PHE A 167 0.05 -2.56 11.61
N ALA A 168 0.72 -2.37 10.47
CA ALA A 168 1.64 -1.26 10.22
C ALA A 168 0.94 0.10 10.38
N ASN A 169 -0.29 0.24 9.86
CA ASN A 169 -1.06 1.47 10.02
C ASN A 169 -1.46 1.70 11.50
N SER A 170 -1.85 0.67 12.26
CA SER A 170 -2.11 0.83 13.70
C SER A 170 -0.87 1.30 14.47
N GLN A 171 0.31 0.79 14.11
CA GLN A 171 1.57 1.25 14.70
C GLN A 171 1.96 2.67 14.26
N ALA A 172 1.73 3.04 13.01
CA ALA A 172 1.96 4.40 12.52
C ALA A 172 1.06 5.44 13.22
N CYS A 173 -0.15 5.04 13.64
CA CYS A 173 -0.99 5.87 14.51
C CYS A 173 -0.29 6.13 15.86
N ALA A 174 0.27 5.09 16.49
CA ALA A 174 1.01 5.24 17.75
C ALA A 174 2.25 6.13 17.60
N LEU A 175 3.03 5.95 16.51
CA LEU A 175 4.19 6.77 16.20
C LEU A 175 3.85 8.27 16.18
N ASN A 176 2.80 8.64 15.47
CA ASN A 176 2.40 10.05 15.37
C ASN A 176 1.76 10.58 16.66
N ALA A 177 1.06 9.74 17.43
CA ALA A 177 0.52 10.12 18.73
C ALA A 177 1.62 10.35 19.79
N VAL A 178 2.65 9.49 19.82
CA VAL A 178 3.84 9.70 20.67
C VAL A 178 4.59 10.95 20.23
N GLY A 179 4.69 11.18 18.92
CA GLY A 179 5.26 12.40 18.36
C GLY A 179 4.55 13.68 18.83
N PHE A 180 3.22 13.68 18.79
CA PHE A 180 2.41 14.75 19.35
C PHE A 180 2.67 14.94 20.85
N ALA A 181 2.68 13.84 21.61
CA ALA A 181 2.92 13.87 23.04
C ALA A 181 4.30 14.42 23.41
N GLU A 182 5.34 14.13 22.61
CA GLU A 182 6.69 14.68 22.79
C GLU A 182 6.70 16.21 22.60
N VAL A 183 6.01 16.73 21.58
CA VAL A 183 5.88 18.20 21.37
C VAL A 183 5.14 18.85 22.54
N VAL A 184 4.04 18.26 23.00
CA VAL A 184 3.26 18.78 24.14
C VAL A 184 4.11 18.76 25.42
N ARG A 185 4.82 17.66 25.69
CA ARG A 185 5.73 17.55 26.84
C ARG A 185 6.81 18.61 26.81
N ASN A 186 7.43 18.86 25.66
CA ASN A 186 8.44 19.91 25.52
C ASN A 186 7.85 21.31 25.79
N LEU A 187 6.61 21.57 25.36
CA LEU A 187 5.91 22.83 25.65
C LEU A 187 5.57 22.99 27.14
N MET A 188 5.15 21.92 27.82
CA MET A 188 4.89 21.93 29.26
C MET A 188 6.17 22.18 30.06
N ARG A 189 7.28 21.54 29.68
CA ARG A 189 8.61 21.76 30.26
C ARG A 189 9.04 23.22 30.12
N ALA A 190 8.83 23.82 28.96
CA ALA A 190 9.13 25.25 28.74
C ALA A 190 8.29 26.18 29.63
N SER A 191 7.12 25.73 30.10
CA SER A 191 6.26 26.45 31.04
C SER A 191 6.46 26.05 32.51
N GLY A 192 7.45 25.19 32.81
CA GLY A 192 7.75 24.73 34.16
C GLY A 192 6.76 23.71 34.75
N ILE A 193 5.90 23.10 33.92
CA ILE A 193 4.88 22.13 34.35
C ILE A 193 5.39 20.72 34.07
N VAL A 194 5.44 19.87 35.10
CA VAL A 194 5.77 18.45 35.02
C VAL A 194 4.65 17.67 35.69
N ILE A 195 4.14 16.61 35.03
CA ILE A 195 3.02 15.82 35.58
C ILE A 195 3.59 14.72 36.48
N VAL A 196 4.47 13.87 35.93
CA VAL A 196 5.14 12.76 36.64
C VAL A 196 6.63 12.72 36.29
N ASP A 197 6.96 12.29 35.07
CA ASP A 197 8.34 12.08 34.56
C ASP A 197 8.36 12.26 33.04
N ASP A 198 9.51 12.57 32.44
CA ASP A 198 9.59 12.82 30.98
C ASP A 198 9.06 11.67 30.12
N LEU A 199 9.35 10.41 30.48
CA LEU A 199 8.87 9.24 29.73
C LEU A 199 7.39 8.94 30.02
N ASN A 200 6.96 9.09 31.27
CA ASN A 200 5.60 8.76 31.69
C ASN A 200 4.60 9.83 31.21
N ASP A 201 5.03 11.10 31.14
CA ASP A 201 4.24 12.21 30.61
C ASP A 201 3.92 11.99 29.12
N VAL A 202 4.91 11.55 28.33
CA VAL A 202 4.70 11.18 26.91
C VAL A 202 3.70 10.03 26.78
N ARG A 203 3.79 9.00 27.66
CA ARG A 203 2.85 7.87 27.66
C ARG A 203 1.42 8.31 27.99
N ILE A 204 1.24 9.12 29.04
CA ILE A 204 -0.08 9.59 29.50
C ILE A 204 -0.73 10.45 28.41
N ILE A 205 0.00 11.46 27.91
CA ILE A 205 -0.52 12.35 26.85
C ILE A 205 -0.81 11.56 25.58
N GLY A 206 0.08 10.62 25.21
CA GLY A 206 -0.12 9.76 24.04
C GLY A 206 -1.40 8.94 24.13
N VAL A 207 -1.68 8.29 25.27
CA VAL A 207 -2.90 7.49 25.46
C VAL A 207 -4.15 8.36 25.43
N ILE A 208 -4.13 9.52 26.08
CA ILE A 208 -5.25 10.48 26.04
C ILE A 208 -5.51 10.92 24.59
N THR A 209 -4.45 11.22 23.84
CA THR A 209 -4.54 11.65 22.44
C THR A 209 -5.16 10.55 21.56
N VAL A 210 -4.67 9.30 21.66
CA VAL A 210 -5.23 8.18 20.88
C VAL A 210 -6.70 7.94 21.23
N PHE A 211 -7.09 8.11 22.50
CA PHE A 211 -8.48 8.00 22.92
C PHE A 211 -9.37 9.10 22.32
N ILE A 212 -8.90 10.36 22.33
CA ILE A 212 -9.63 11.48 21.70
C ILE A 212 -9.75 11.25 20.18
N LEU A 213 -8.68 10.81 19.51
CA LEU A 213 -8.71 10.49 18.09
C LEU A 213 -9.68 9.36 17.76
N LEU A 214 -9.80 8.34 18.64
CA LEU A 214 -10.81 7.30 18.51
C LEU A 214 -12.22 7.90 18.56
N LEU A 215 -12.52 8.76 19.54
CA LEU A 215 -13.83 9.42 19.63
C LEU A 215 -14.16 10.24 18.38
N ILE A 216 -13.18 10.97 17.83
CA ILE A 216 -13.33 11.73 16.58
C ILE A 216 -13.62 10.79 15.40
N SER A 217 -12.89 9.66 15.30
CA SER A 217 -13.12 8.68 14.22
C SER A 217 -14.50 8.04 14.29
N LEU A 218 -15.06 7.86 15.50
CA LEU A 218 -16.39 7.31 15.71
C LEU A 218 -17.54 8.30 15.40
N ALA A 219 -17.27 9.61 15.47
CA ALA A 219 -18.26 10.65 15.17
C ALA A 219 -18.59 10.77 13.66
N GLY A 220 -17.74 10.25 12.77
CA GLY A 220 -18.04 10.03 11.35
C GLY A 220 -17.07 10.67 10.34
N MET A 221 -16.99 10.06 9.16
CA MET A 221 -16.06 10.36 8.05
C MET A 221 -16.18 11.78 7.45
N GLU A 222 -17.33 12.43 7.58
CA GLU A 222 -17.56 13.77 7.04
C GLU A 222 -16.74 14.82 7.80
N TRP A 223 -16.63 14.68 9.12
CA TRP A 223 -15.84 15.57 9.96
C TRP A 223 -14.35 15.39 9.73
N GLU A 224 -13.88 14.14 9.54
CA GLU A 224 -12.50 13.84 9.20
C GLU A 224 -12.04 14.57 7.93
N THR A 225 -12.85 14.51 6.86
CA THR A 225 -12.48 15.11 5.58
C THR A 225 -12.38 16.65 5.67
N LYS A 226 -13.27 17.29 6.45
CA LYS A 226 -13.20 18.73 6.71
C LYS A 226 -11.99 19.09 7.56
N ALA A 227 -11.68 18.29 8.59
CA ALA A 227 -10.53 18.49 9.47
C ALA A 227 -9.21 18.38 8.70
N GLN A 228 -9.09 17.47 7.73
CA GLN A 228 -7.88 17.33 6.90
C GLN A 228 -7.54 18.60 6.13
N ILE A 229 -8.54 19.30 5.57
CA ILE A 229 -8.30 20.58 4.87
C ILE A 229 -7.80 21.65 5.85
N PHE A 230 -8.38 21.71 7.05
CA PHE A 230 -7.92 22.62 8.10
C PHE A 230 -6.47 22.34 8.50
N PHE A 231 -6.12 21.07 8.76
CA PHE A 231 -4.75 20.69 9.10
C PHE A 231 -3.77 20.98 7.97
N PHE A 232 -4.18 20.81 6.71
CA PHE A 232 -3.34 21.14 5.56
C PHE A 232 -3.01 22.63 5.50
N ILE A 233 -4.00 23.51 5.72
CA ILE A 233 -3.79 24.97 5.73
C ILE A 233 -2.85 25.37 6.88
N ALA A 234 -3.06 24.82 8.09
CA ALA A 234 -2.19 25.07 9.24
C ALA A 234 -0.74 24.59 9.02
N LEU A 235 -0.56 23.48 8.29
CA LEU A 235 0.75 22.98 7.93
C LEU A 235 1.43 23.87 6.87
N MET A 236 0.68 24.37 5.88
CA MET A 236 1.24 25.26 4.85
C MET A 236 1.66 26.61 5.44
N SER A 237 0.88 27.16 6.36
CA SER A 237 1.29 28.38 7.07
C SER A 237 2.54 28.15 7.92
N SER A 238 2.68 26.98 8.55
CA SER A 238 3.90 26.59 9.28
C SER A 238 5.14 26.55 8.40
N PHE A 239 5.06 25.93 7.22
CA PHE A 239 6.19 25.93 6.29
C PHE A 239 6.56 27.33 5.80
N ALA A 240 5.56 28.16 5.47
CA ALA A 240 5.82 29.53 5.07
C ALA A 240 6.52 30.33 6.19
N ASN A 241 6.04 30.21 7.44
CA ASN A 241 6.64 30.86 8.61
C ASN A 241 8.05 30.36 8.92
N TYR A 242 8.32 29.06 8.72
CA TYR A 242 9.67 28.51 8.82
C TYR A 242 10.62 29.16 7.80
N LEU A 243 10.24 29.17 6.52
CA LEU A 243 11.08 29.73 5.45
C LEU A 243 11.34 31.24 5.66
N VAL A 244 10.31 32.00 6.01
CA VAL A 244 10.47 33.44 6.34
C VAL A 244 11.39 33.62 7.54
N GLY A 245 11.27 32.77 8.57
CA GLY A 245 12.13 32.81 9.75
C GLY A 245 13.62 32.66 9.44
N THR A 246 13.98 31.81 8.48
CA THR A 246 15.39 31.61 8.10
C THR A 246 16.05 32.84 7.47
N VAL A 247 15.25 33.76 6.90
CA VAL A 247 15.75 34.97 6.22
C VAL A 247 15.87 36.16 7.20
N ILE A 248 15.12 36.14 8.30
CA ILE A 248 15.14 37.20 9.31
C ILE A 248 16.47 37.12 10.10
N PRO A 249 17.18 38.24 10.31
CA PRO A 249 18.42 38.24 11.08
C PRO A 249 18.18 37.77 12.52
N PRO A 250 19.01 36.85 13.06
CA PRO A 250 18.78 36.28 14.38
C PRO A 250 19.07 37.30 15.49
N SER A 251 18.18 37.34 16.50
CA SER A 251 18.39 38.09 17.74
C SER A 251 19.52 37.47 18.58
N LYS A 252 20.05 38.21 19.56
CA LYS A 252 21.11 37.70 20.45
C LYS A 252 20.71 36.42 21.20
N GLU A 253 19.43 36.28 21.55
CA GLU A 253 18.89 35.07 22.17
C GLU A 253 18.93 33.87 21.22
N LYS A 254 18.56 34.07 19.95
CA LYS A 254 18.64 33.01 18.93
C LYS A 254 20.10 32.64 18.61
N GLN A 255 21.01 33.61 18.69
CA GLN A 255 22.45 33.35 18.53
C GLN A 255 23.02 32.51 19.68
N ALA A 256 22.55 32.72 20.92
CA ALA A 256 22.92 31.87 22.06
C ALA A 256 22.48 30.42 21.87
N GLN A 257 21.35 30.19 21.19
CA GLN A 257 20.84 28.87 20.79
C GLN A 257 21.57 28.28 19.57
N GLY A 258 22.56 28.98 19.01
CA GLY A 258 23.37 28.52 17.89
C GLY A 258 22.86 28.90 16.50
N ILE A 259 21.92 29.85 16.39
CA ILE A 259 21.36 30.30 15.12
C ILE A 259 22.07 31.57 14.66
N PHE A 260 22.79 31.48 13.54
CA PHE A 260 23.59 32.59 12.99
C PHE A 260 23.13 33.07 11.61
N GLY A 261 22.04 32.48 11.09
CA GLY A 261 21.54 32.73 9.74
C GLY A 261 22.42 32.07 8.67
N TYR A 262 22.13 32.32 7.40
CA TYR A 262 22.85 31.70 6.29
C TYR A 262 24.35 32.06 6.29
N ARG A 263 25.21 31.10 6.62
CA ARG A 263 26.67 31.27 6.65
C ARG A 263 27.38 30.14 5.90
N SER A 264 28.40 30.49 5.13
CA SER A 264 29.23 29.54 4.37
C SER A 264 30.00 28.59 5.28
N GLU A 265 30.49 29.10 6.40
CA GLU A 265 31.36 28.35 7.32
C GLU A 265 30.58 27.25 8.04
N ILE A 266 29.33 27.55 8.43
CA ILE A 266 28.40 26.61 9.07
C ILE A 266 27.95 25.54 8.05
N PHE A 267 27.61 25.98 6.84
CA PHE A 267 27.27 25.06 5.75
C PHE A 267 28.40 24.06 5.49
N ILE A 268 29.65 24.53 5.40
CA ILE A 268 30.81 23.66 5.14
C ILE A 268 31.06 22.71 6.31
N ALA A 269 30.89 23.16 7.55
CA ALA A 269 31.02 22.31 8.73
C ALA A 269 30.04 21.14 8.74
N ASN A 270 28.80 21.42 8.36
CA ASN A 270 27.70 20.46 8.42
C ASN A 270 27.60 19.59 7.15
N LEU A 271 28.53 19.71 6.20
CA LEU A 271 28.57 18.84 5.01
C LEU A 271 28.91 17.39 5.36
N ALA A 272 29.85 17.18 6.29
CA ALA A 272 30.38 15.88 6.66
C ALA A 272 29.60 15.26 7.83
N PRO A 273 29.54 13.91 7.91
CA PRO A 273 28.89 13.22 9.02
C PRO A 273 29.65 13.40 10.34
N ASN A 274 28.90 13.56 11.43
CA ASN A 274 29.39 13.53 12.80
C ASN A 274 28.51 12.58 13.64
N TRP A 275 28.89 11.30 13.68
CA TRP A 275 28.15 10.27 14.40
C TRP A 275 28.35 10.40 15.91
N ARG A 276 27.24 10.58 16.66
CA ARG A 276 27.26 10.69 18.13
C ARG A 276 26.54 9.52 18.77
N GLY A 277 27.19 8.89 19.75
CA GLY A 277 26.65 7.74 20.47
C GLY A 277 26.88 6.38 19.79
N PRO A 278 26.68 5.27 20.52
CA PRO A 278 27.04 3.93 20.06
C PRO A 278 26.16 3.38 18.93
N ASP A 279 24.96 3.94 18.75
CA ASP A 279 23.95 3.44 17.81
C ASP A 279 23.80 4.30 16.53
N SER A 280 24.50 5.43 16.40
CA SER A 280 24.30 6.36 15.28
C SER A 280 25.02 5.92 13.99
N ASN A 281 24.43 4.92 13.31
CA ASN A 281 24.90 4.46 12.01
C ASN A 281 24.02 5.00 10.87
N PHE A 282 24.58 5.07 9.65
CA PHE A 282 23.85 5.45 8.44
C PHE A 282 22.51 4.71 8.28
N PHE A 283 22.51 3.39 8.43
CA PHE A 283 21.31 2.58 8.28
C PHE A 283 20.29 2.82 9.40
N GLN A 284 20.73 3.14 10.62
CA GLN A 284 19.81 3.50 11.70
C GLN A 284 19.14 4.85 11.43
N MET A 285 19.88 5.86 10.97
CA MET A 285 19.30 7.15 10.55
C MET A 285 18.34 6.99 9.37
N PHE A 286 18.66 6.10 8.42
CA PHE A 286 17.73 5.74 7.36
C PHE A 286 16.45 5.10 7.92
N GLY A 287 16.57 4.14 8.85
CA GLY A 287 15.44 3.50 9.52
C GLY A 287 14.58 4.47 10.33
N LEU A 288 15.20 5.49 10.93
CA LEU A 288 14.52 6.58 11.66
C LEU A 288 13.80 7.54 10.70
N PHE A 289 14.39 7.83 9.54
CA PHE A 289 13.80 8.71 8.53
C PHE A 289 12.64 8.07 7.77
N PHE A 290 12.73 6.78 7.44
CA PHE A 290 11.81 6.12 6.51
C PHE A 290 10.30 6.25 6.81
N PRO A 291 9.80 6.33 8.07
CA PRO A 291 8.40 6.58 8.34
C PRO A 291 7.90 7.92 7.78
N ALA A 292 8.80 8.89 7.57
CA ALA A 292 8.47 10.16 6.94
C ALA A 292 8.00 10.00 5.48
N VAL A 293 8.39 8.94 4.78
CA VAL A 293 7.99 8.72 3.38
C VAL A 293 6.95 7.61 3.22
N SER A 294 6.58 6.90 4.28
CA SER A 294 5.71 5.72 4.19
C SER A 294 4.21 6.04 3.97
N GLY A 295 3.79 7.31 3.94
CA GLY A 295 2.38 7.69 3.80
C GLY A 295 1.74 7.50 2.42
N ILE A 296 2.42 6.87 1.44
CA ILE A 296 1.99 6.89 0.02
C ILE A 296 0.67 6.14 -0.28
N LEU A 297 0.33 5.12 0.51
CA LEU A 297 -0.88 4.32 0.30
C LEU A 297 -2.14 4.96 0.89
N TYR A 298 -2.00 6.06 1.62
CA TYR A 298 -3.16 6.67 2.26
C TYR A 298 -4.17 7.24 1.27
N GLY A 299 -3.71 7.89 0.19
CA GLY A 299 -4.59 8.36 -0.89
C GLY A 299 -5.35 7.25 -1.61
N VAL A 300 -4.91 5.99 -1.48
CA VAL A 300 -5.55 4.81 -2.07
C VAL A 300 -6.65 4.23 -1.16
N ASN A 301 -6.66 4.55 0.14
CA ASN A 301 -7.69 4.09 1.09
C ASN A 301 -9.11 4.50 0.72
N ILE A 302 -9.27 5.68 0.13
CA ILE A 302 -10.59 6.20 -0.28
C ILE A 302 -10.86 6.01 -1.77
N CYS A 303 -10.24 5.00 -2.40
CA CYS A 303 -10.39 4.76 -3.84
C CYS A 303 -11.85 4.56 -4.31
N GLY A 304 -12.73 4.13 -3.41
CA GLY A 304 -14.17 4.00 -3.66
C GLY A 304 -14.93 5.32 -3.77
N ASP A 305 -14.39 6.37 -3.15
CA ASP A 305 -15.02 7.70 -3.07
C ASP A 305 -14.48 8.67 -4.13
N LEU A 306 -13.55 8.22 -4.98
CA LEU A 306 -12.98 9.01 -6.06
C LEU A 306 -13.88 8.99 -7.31
N LYS A 307 -13.92 10.11 -8.04
CA LYS A 307 -14.63 10.18 -9.32
C LYS A 307 -14.04 9.20 -10.36
N ASP A 308 -12.71 9.24 -10.52
CA ASP A 308 -11.93 8.45 -11.48
C ASP A 308 -10.64 7.91 -10.84
N PRO A 309 -10.67 6.76 -10.14
CA PRO A 309 -9.53 6.23 -9.38
C PRO A 309 -8.29 5.92 -10.24
N ASN A 310 -8.50 5.39 -11.45
CA ASN A 310 -7.42 4.98 -12.36
C ASN A 310 -6.49 6.13 -12.78
N ILE A 311 -7.02 7.37 -12.80
CA ILE A 311 -6.26 8.57 -13.16
C ILE A 311 -5.86 9.35 -11.90
N ALA A 312 -6.75 9.39 -10.90
CA ALA A 312 -6.54 10.15 -9.67
C ALA A 312 -5.41 9.59 -8.82
N ILE A 313 -5.33 8.26 -8.65
CA ILE A 313 -4.32 7.60 -7.82
C ILE A 313 -2.91 7.86 -8.35
N PRO A 314 -2.57 7.55 -9.63
CA PRO A 314 -1.21 7.73 -10.11
C PRO A 314 -0.76 9.19 -10.10
N LYS A 315 -1.63 10.12 -10.51
CA LYS A 315 -1.31 11.55 -10.55
C LYS A 315 -1.14 12.12 -9.13
N GLY A 316 -2.08 11.81 -8.23
CA GLY A 316 -2.08 12.34 -6.88
C GLY A 316 -0.90 11.82 -6.05
N THR A 317 -0.62 10.52 -6.10
CA THR A 317 0.46 9.92 -5.30
C THR A 317 1.85 10.35 -5.78
N LEU A 318 2.12 10.34 -7.10
CA LEU A 318 3.43 10.73 -7.61
C LEU A 318 3.71 12.23 -7.41
N LEU A 319 2.71 13.09 -7.62
CA LEU A 319 2.86 14.53 -7.37
C LEU A 319 3.00 14.85 -5.87
N ALA A 320 2.35 14.08 -4.99
CA ALA A 320 2.54 14.20 -3.55
C ALA A 320 4.00 13.91 -3.17
N ILE A 321 4.54 12.78 -3.61
CA ILE A 321 5.93 12.38 -3.33
C ILE A 321 6.91 13.45 -3.83
N PHE A 322 6.67 14.02 -5.01
CA PHE A 322 7.52 15.08 -5.56
C PHE A 322 7.58 16.31 -4.65
N TRP A 323 6.43 16.88 -4.29
CA TRP A 323 6.38 18.08 -3.45
C TRP A 323 6.90 17.85 -2.03
N THR A 324 6.62 16.68 -1.44
CA THR A 324 7.14 16.35 -0.11
C THR A 324 8.66 16.15 -0.14
N THR A 325 9.20 15.55 -1.21
CA THR A 325 10.66 15.41 -1.37
C THR A 325 11.35 16.76 -1.42
N ILE A 326 10.81 17.72 -2.19
CA ILE A 326 11.34 19.09 -2.23
C ILE A 326 11.34 19.70 -0.83
N SER A 327 10.25 19.55 -0.07
CA SER A 327 10.18 20.10 1.29
C SER A 327 11.27 19.51 2.22
N TYR A 328 11.54 18.20 2.16
CA TYR A 328 12.60 17.58 2.96
C TYR A 328 14.00 18.07 2.60
N LEU A 329 14.30 18.20 1.30
CA LEU A 329 15.59 18.69 0.84
C LEU A 329 15.82 20.15 1.24
N VAL A 330 14.80 21.00 1.08
CA VAL A 330 14.86 22.42 1.46
C VAL A 330 15.08 22.56 2.96
N ILE A 331 14.29 21.90 3.81
CA ILE A 331 14.41 22.04 5.27
C ILE A 331 15.78 21.53 5.77
N SER A 332 16.28 20.42 5.20
CA SER A 332 17.58 19.87 5.56
C SER A 332 18.72 20.85 5.26
N ILE A 333 18.76 21.42 4.04
CA ILE A 333 19.82 22.38 3.68
C ILE A 333 19.69 23.70 4.44
N THR A 334 18.48 24.24 4.62
CA THR A 334 18.28 25.52 5.31
C THR A 334 18.54 25.44 6.80
N ALA A 335 18.20 24.32 7.46
CA ALA A 335 18.53 24.12 8.87
C ALA A 335 20.05 24.01 9.09
N ALA A 336 20.73 23.22 8.26
CA ALA A 336 22.16 22.97 8.40
C ALA A 336 23.03 24.16 7.97
N SER A 337 22.54 25.07 7.11
CA SER A 337 23.25 26.30 6.76
C SER A 337 23.16 27.41 7.82
N CYS A 338 22.19 27.30 8.74
CA CYS A 338 21.84 28.37 9.67
C CYS A 338 22.21 28.09 11.14
N VAL A 339 22.40 26.82 11.51
CA VAL A 339 22.55 26.39 12.90
C VAL A 339 23.84 25.61 13.10
N VAL A 340 24.60 25.96 14.13
CA VAL A 340 25.80 25.20 14.54
C VAL A 340 25.41 23.89 15.24
N GLN A 341 26.31 22.91 15.27
CA GLN A 341 26.00 21.61 15.87
C GLN A 341 25.71 21.69 17.38
N ASP A 342 26.48 22.48 18.10
CA ASP A 342 26.43 22.60 19.55
C ASP A 342 26.33 24.07 19.97
N ALA A 343 25.41 24.34 20.88
CA ALA A 343 25.24 25.65 21.50
C ALA A 343 24.81 25.50 22.97
N SER A 344 25.22 26.44 23.81
CA SER A 344 24.91 26.40 25.24
C SER A 344 23.53 26.98 25.57
N GLY A 345 22.98 27.85 24.73
CA GLY A 345 21.73 28.57 25.02
C GLY A 345 21.87 29.74 26.01
N ASN A 346 23.06 29.96 26.58
CA ASN A 346 23.30 30.99 27.58
C ASN A 346 23.82 32.29 26.94
N ILE A 347 23.20 33.42 27.28
CA ILE A 347 23.54 34.75 26.73
C ILE A 347 24.88 35.25 27.28
N SER A 348 25.34 34.75 28.44
CA SER A 348 26.62 35.14 29.04
C SER A 348 27.84 34.71 28.24
N ASP A 349 27.69 33.79 27.28
CA ASP A 349 28.79 33.20 26.52
C ASP A 349 29.27 34.10 25.37
N ILE A 350 28.83 35.36 25.35
CA ILE A 350 29.24 36.36 24.36
C ILE A 350 30.69 36.81 24.62
N LEU A 351 31.51 36.79 23.58
CA LEU A 351 32.91 37.22 23.64
C LEU A 351 33.01 38.75 23.52
N THR A 352 33.02 39.45 24.66
CA THR A 352 33.33 40.90 24.72
C THR A 352 34.81 41.17 24.95
N GLY A 353 35.62 41.16 23.89
CA GLY A 353 36.94 41.81 23.83
C GLY A 353 38.10 41.24 24.70
N ASN A 354 39.29 41.21 24.11
CA ASN A 354 40.59 40.71 24.60
C ASN A 354 40.58 39.33 25.29
N ILE A 355 40.70 38.31 24.44
CA ILE A 355 40.58 36.88 24.75
C ILE A 355 41.82 36.39 25.50
N THR A 356 41.66 35.94 26.74
CA THR A 356 42.66 35.13 27.46
C THR A 356 42.27 33.64 27.55
N GLY A 357 41.05 33.27 27.14
CA GLY A 357 40.54 31.90 27.18
C GLY A 357 40.64 31.15 25.85
N VAL A 358 40.85 29.83 25.90
CA VAL A 358 40.78 28.95 24.72
C VAL A 358 39.32 28.88 24.24
N CYS A 359 39.06 29.27 23.00
CA CYS A 359 37.74 29.16 22.37
C CYS A 359 37.77 28.05 21.31
N MET A 360 36.97 27.00 21.50
CA MET A 360 36.81 25.89 20.58
C MET A 360 35.42 25.89 19.96
N GLY A 361 35.35 25.54 18.67
CA GLY A 361 34.10 25.46 17.92
C GLY A 361 33.83 26.69 17.05
N GLN A 362 32.82 26.57 16.19
CA GLN A 362 32.54 27.60 15.17
C GLN A 362 31.88 28.86 15.74
N GLY A 363 31.23 28.76 16.90
CA GLY A 363 30.67 29.92 17.60
C GLY A 363 31.70 31.03 17.84
N CYS A 364 32.98 30.67 18.01
CA CYS A 364 34.07 31.60 18.29
C CYS A 364 34.27 32.63 17.17
N GLN A 365 34.11 32.20 15.90
CA GLN A 365 34.21 33.10 14.74
C GLN A 365 33.07 34.13 14.69
N PHE A 366 31.97 33.82 15.37
CA PHE A 366 30.78 34.67 15.45
C PHE A 366 30.66 35.41 16.79
N GLY A 367 31.70 35.38 17.63
CA GLY A 367 31.74 36.08 18.91
C GLY A 367 31.05 35.35 20.07
N TRP A 368 30.95 34.02 20.02
CA TRP A 368 30.35 33.18 21.07
C TRP A 368 31.30 32.06 21.53
N ASN A 369 31.41 31.84 22.83
CA ASN A 369 32.28 30.81 23.40
C ASN A 369 31.49 29.64 23.99
N PHE A 370 31.27 28.59 23.19
CA PHE A 370 30.57 27.37 23.62
C PHE A 370 31.53 26.24 24.09
N THR A 371 32.78 26.57 24.44
CA THR A 371 33.83 25.57 24.71
C THR A 371 33.49 24.64 25.87
N GLU A 372 32.98 25.19 26.98
CA GLU A 372 32.65 24.43 28.19
C GLU A 372 31.66 23.31 27.88
N CYS A 373 30.58 23.68 27.21
CA CYS A 373 29.49 22.84 26.73
C CYS A 373 29.95 21.71 25.79
N ILE A 374 30.85 22.03 24.85
CA ILE A 374 31.37 21.07 23.85
C ILE A 374 32.26 20.03 24.53
N VAL A 375 33.15 20.47 25.43
CA VAL A 375 34.08 19.57 26.14
C VAL A 375 33.35 18.69 27.13
N SER A 376 32.36 19.24 27.85
CA SER A 376 31.54 18.48 28.80
C SER A 376 30.49 17.57 28.12
N GLN A 377 30.27 17.73 26.80
CA GLN A 377 29.18 17.10 26.06
C GLN A 377 27.80 17.35 26.71
N SER A 378 27.63 18.48 27.39
CA SER A 378 26.41 18.82 28.15
C SER A 378 25.57 19.91 27.47
N CYS A 379 25.69 20.03 26.14
CA CYS A 379 24.99 21.06 25.40
C CYS A 379 23.48 20.86 25.34
N GLN A 380 22.76 21.95 25.63
CA GLN A 380 21.29 21.97 25.62
C GLN A 380 20.73 22.37 24.25
N ASP A 381 21.40 23.30 23.57
CA ASP A 381 21.00 23.85 22.29
C ASP A 381 21.90 23.38 21.12
N GLY A 382 21.46 23.66 19.90
CA GLY A 382 22.17 23.34 18.67
C GLY A 382 21.50 22.24 17.84
N LEU A 383 22.02 22.05 16.62
CA LEU A 383 21.44 21.13 15.64
C LEU A 383 21.45 19.65 16.09
N ALA A 384 22.39 19.26 16.95
CA ALA A 384 22.54 17.90 17.44
C ALA A 384 21.76 17.59 18.73
N ASN A 385 21.52 18.60 19.57
CA ASN A 385 21.00 18.40 20.92
C ASN A 385 19.51 18.73 21.03
N THR A 386 19.02 19.67 20.22
CA THR A 386 17.63 20.13 20.28
C THR A 386 16.77 19.51 19.19
N GLN A 387 15.61 18.98 19.58
CA GLN A 387 14.63 18.42 18.65
C GLN A 387 13.69 19.48 18.07
N GLN A 388 13.72 20.71 18.59
CA GLN A 388 12.82 21.82 18.23
C GLN A 388 13.50 22.93 17.39
N VAL A 389 14.62 22.61 16.73
CA VAL A 389 15.40 23.56 15.91
C VAL A 389 14.54 24.21 14.82
N MET A 390 13.62 23.46 14.21
CA MET A 390 12.70 24.00 13.21
C MET A 390 11.78 25.10 13.79
N GLY A 391 11.38 24.96 15.06
CA GLY A 391 10.65 26.00 15.78
C GLY A 391 11.52 27.21 16.06
N GLN A 392 12.73 27.02 16.59
CA GLN A 392 13.66 28.11 16.95
C GLN A 392 14.08 28.95 15.72
N LEU A 393 14.27 28.30 14.56
CA LEU A 393 14.58 28.96 13.27
C LEU A 393 13.42 29.80 12.71
N SER A 394 12.18 29.48 13.08
CA SER A 394 11.01 30.12 12.49
C SER A 394 10.83 31.57 12.94
N GLY A 395 10.04 32.34 12.18
CA GLY A 395 9.72 33.73 12.53
C GLY A 395 8.94 33.76 13.85
N TRP A 396 7.84 33.01 13.89
CA TRP A 396 7.03 32.83 15.09
C TRP A 396 7.01 31.37 15.56
N TYR A 397 7.63 31.11 16.72
CA TYR A 397 7.84 29.78 17.30
C TYR A 397 6.55 28.94 17.41
N TYR A 398 5.49 29.54 17.97
CA TYR A 398 4.23 28.84 18.23
C TYR A 398 3.48 28.40 16.97
N LEU A 399 3.68 29.10 15.85
CA LEU A 399 3.04 28.74 14.58
C LEU A 399 3.62 27.42 14.02
N VAL A 400 4.93 27.17 14.22
CA VAL A 400 5.53 25.89 13.86
C VAL A 400 5.01 24.76 14.74
N ILE A 401 4.78 25.01 16.04
CA ILE A 401 4.15 24.05 16.94
C ILE A 401 2.72 23.70 16.47
N VAL A 402 1.93 24.69 16.07
CA VAL A 402 0.59 24.45 15.50
C VAL A 402 0.69 23.58 14.24
N GLY A 403 1.68 23.84 13.38
CA GLY A 403 1.96 22.99 12.22
C GLY A 403 2.37 21.56 12.59
N ALA A 404 3.21 21.39 13.62
CA ALA A 404 3.61 20.09 14.13
C ALA A 404 2.39 19.32 14.67
N PHE A 405 1.52 19.97 15.45
CA PHE A 405 0.26 19.38 15.90
C PHE A 405 -0.66 18.99 14.75
N ALA A 406 -0.78 19.86 13.74
CA ALA A 406 -1.58 19.57 12.55
C ALA A 406 -1.04 18.35 11.78
N ALA A 407 0.28 18.25 11.59
CA ALA A 407 0.94 17.12 10.95
C ALA A 407 0.73 15.81 11.71
N THR A 408 0.99 15.81 13.03
CA THR A 408 0.90 14.59 13.85
C THR A 408 -0.53 14.12 14.06
N LEU A 409 -1.47 15.02 14.36
CA LEU A 409 -2.87 14.65 14.59
C LEU A 409 -3.56 14.22 13.30
N SER A 410 -3.28 14.88 12.17
CA SER A 410 -3.87 14.49 10.88
C SER A 410 -3.36 13.12 10.42
N SER A 411 -2.06 12.86 10.53
CA SER A 411 -1.47 11.54 10.22
C SER A 411 -2.00 10.46 11.16
N ALA A 412 -2.03 10.71 12.48
CA ALA A 412 -2.54 9.74 13.44
C ALA A 412 -4.02 9.40 13.18
N LEU A 413 -4.86 10.41 12.94
CA LEU A 413 -6.27 10.21 12.58
C LEU A 413 -6.41 9.42 11.27
N GLY A 414 -5.59 9.74 10.26
CA GLY A 414 -5.57 9.03 8.99
C GLY A 414 -5.25 7.54 9.17
N TYR A 415 -4.17 7.21 9.88
CA TYR A 415 -3.78 5.83 10.14
C TYR A 415 -4.82 5.07 10.99
N LEU A 416 -5.43 5.73 11.97
CA LEU A 416 -6.48 5.15 12.82
C LEU A 416 -7.75 4.80 12.06
N VAL A 417 -8.12 5.56 11.03
CA VAL A 417 -9.25 5.26 10.13
C VAL A 417 -8.88 4.22 9.08
N SER A 418 -7.63 4.23 8.61
CA SER A 418 -7.17 3.32 7.57
C SER A 418 -7.09 1.86 8.03
N ALA A 419 -6.45 1.61 9.18
CA ALA A 419 -6.21 0.23 9.65
C ALA A 419 -7.50 -0.60 9.79
N PRO A 420 -8.55 -0.11 10.49
CA PRO A 420 -9.81 -0.84 10.65
C PRO A 420 -10.53 -1.14 9.33
N LYS A 421 -10.50 -0.22 8.36
CA LYS A 421 -11.17 -0.39 7.06
C LYS A 421 -10.50 -1.45 6.21
N ILE A 422 -9.17 -1.47 6.20
CA ILE A 422 -8.38 -2.53 5.55
C ILE A 422 -8.71 -3.88 6.21
N PHE A 423 -8.70 -3.92 7.54
CA PHE A 423 -8.98 -5.13 8.29
C PHE A 423 -10.42 -5.63 8.10
N GLN A 424 -11.39 -4.72 8.04
CA GLN A 424 -12.80 -5.06 7.81
C GLN A 424 -12.99 -5.70 6.44
N CYS A 425 -12.40 -5.13 5.39
CA CYS A 425 -12.48 -5.67 4.03
C CYS A 425 -11.85 -7.08 3.96
N LEU A 426 -10.68 -7.27 4.59
CA LEU A 426 -10.06 -8.59 4.74
C LEU A 426 -10.98 -9.60 5.46
N CYS A 427 -11.63 -9.17 6.55
CA CYS A 427 -12.50 -10.04 7.33
C CYS A 427 -13.80 -10.41 6.59
N ARG A 428 -14.32 -9.54 5.72
CA ARG A 428 -15.50 -9.82 4.86
C ARG A 428 -15.24 -10.95 3.89
N ASP A 429 -13.99 -11.06 3.44
CA ASP A 429 -13.57 -12.11 2.53
C ASP A 429 -13.50 -13.49 3.21
N LYS A 430 -13.54 -13.57 4.55
CA LYS A 430 -13.54 -14.83 5.32
C LYS A 430 -12.39 -15.79 4.94
N ILE A 431 -11.25 -15.24 4.52
CA ILE A 431 -10.04 -16.01 4.18
C ILE A 431 -9.50 -16.70 5.44
N TYR A 432 -9.46 -15.95 6.54
CA TYR A 432 -9.16 -16.48 7.87
C TYR A 432 -10.49 -16.70 8.64
N PRO A 433 -10.72 -17.89 9.21
CA PRO A 433 -12.04 -18.29 9.74
C PRO A 433 -12.42 -17.56 11.04
N TYR A 434 -11.44 -17.24 11.90
CA TYR A 434 -11.69 -16.77 13.26
C TYR A 434 -11.83 -15.25 13.34
N ILE A 435 -11.34 -14.51 12.34
CA ILE A 435 -11.38 -13.03 12.32
C ILE A 435 -12.69 -12.47 11.73
N GLY A 436 -13.61 -13.33 11.26
CA GLY A 436 -14.88 -12.89 10.65
C GLY A 436 -15.76 -12.03 11.56
N VAL A 437 -15.52 -12.05 12.88
CA VAL A 437 -16.20 -11.21 13.89
C VAL A 437 -15.97 -9.71 13.67
N PHE A 438 -14.81 -9.34 13.11
CA PHE A 438 -14.43 -7.95 12.81
C PHE A 438 -14.97 -7.44 11.46
N ALA A 439 -15.61 -8.30 10.66
CA ALA A 439 -16.19 -7.93 9.37
C ALA A 439 -17.49 -7.11 9.50
N LYS A 440 -18.18 -7.23 10.64
CA LYS A 440 -19.49 -6.60 10.88
C LYS A 440 -19.32 -5.09 11.01
N GLY A 441 -19.86 -4.33 10.05
CA GLY A 441 -20.01 -2.88 10.18
C GLY A 441 -21.31 -2.51 10.89
N TYR A 442 -21.32 -1.30 11.44
CA TYR A 442 -22.40 -0.75 12.23
C TYR A 442 -22.80 0.63 11.68
N GLY A 443 -24.07 1.00 11.84
CA GLY A 443 -24.60 2.29 11.39
C GLY A 443 -24.87 2.38 9.88
N LYS A 444 -25.24 3.58 9.41
CA LYS A 444 -25.57 3.86 8.00
C LYS A 444 -24.37 3.75 7.05
N ASN A 445 -23.17 4.02 7.57
CA ASN A 445 -21.93 4.06 6.79
C ASN A 445 -21.11 2.76 6.90
N ASP A 446 -21.66 1.70 7.51
CA ASP A 446 -21.03 0.38 7.60
C ASP A 446 -19.66 0.40 8.31
N GLU A 447 -19.54 1.20 9.38
CA GLU A 447 -18.29 1.46 10.09
C GLU A 447 -17.86 0.28 10.99
N PRO A 448 -16.58 -0.17 10.95
CA PRO A 448 -16.11 -1.34 11.69
C PRO A 448 -15.72 -1.05 13.15
N LEU A 449 -16.69 -0.81 14.03
CA LEU A 449 -16.45 -0.50 15.45
C LEU A 449 -15.49 -1.48 16.15
N ARG A 450 -15.64 -2.78 15.90
CA ARG A 450 -14.77 -3.81 16.50
C ARG A 450 -13.32 -3.73 16.02
N ALA A 451 -13.10 -3.37 14.75
CA ALA A 451 -11.76 -3.22 14.21
C ALA A 451 -11.12 -1.90 14.67
N TYR A 452 -11.91 -0.83 14.86
CA TYR A 452 -11.44 0.38 15.53
C TYR A 452 -10.93 0.09 16.94
N MET A 453 -11.67 -0.70 17.74
CA MET A 453 -11.22 -1.11 19.07
C MET A 453 -9.93 -1.95 19.03
N LEU A 454 -9.79 -2.85 18.06
CA LEU A 454 -8.55 -3.62 17.87
C LEU A 454 -7.36 -2.71 17.53
N SER A 455 -7.54 -1.80 16.57
CA SER A 455 -6.51 -0.83 16.18
C SER A 455 -6.14 0.09 17.34
N PHE A 456 -7.12 0.50 18.16
CA PHE A 456 -6.91 1.30 19.37
C PHE A 456 -6.04 0.56 20.39
N ILE A 457 -6.35 -0.71 20.69
CA ILE A 457 -5.56 -1.52 21.63
C ILE A 457 -4.12 -1.67 21.14
N ILE A 458 -3.92 -1.95 19.85
CA ILE A 458 -2.58 -2.07 19.25
C ILE A 458 -1.85 -0.72 19.35
N ALA A 459 -2.51 0.38 18.97
CA ALA A 459 -1.90 1.71 19.04
C ALA A 459 -1.49 2.07 20.47
N VAL A 460 -2.35 1.84 21.46
CA VAL A 460 -2.05 2.07 22.89
C VAL A 460 -0.85 1.22 23.33
N ALA A 461 -0.78 -0.05 22.95
CA ALA A 461 0.35 -0.91 23.31
C ALA A 461 1.70 -0.37 22.81
N PHE A 462 1.76 0.17 21.59
CA PHE A 462 2.96 0.82 21.07
C PHE A 462 3.22 2.20 21.69
N THR A 463 2.17 2.97 21.99
CA THR A 463 2.30 4.25 22.70
C THR A 463 2.91 4.08 24.09
N LEU A 464 2.64 2.96 24.77
CA LEU A 464 3.23 2.65 26.09
C LEU A 464 4.75 2.45 26.05
N ILE A 465 5.36 2.22 24.87
CA ILE A 465 6.83 2.17 24.76
C ILE A 465 7.42 3.55 25.15
N GLY A 466 6.77 4.65 24.73
CA GLY A 466 7.13 6.02 25.10
C GLY A 466 8.31 6.64 24.35
N ASN A 467 9.16 5.82 23.71
CA ASN A 467 10.29 6.31 22.90
C ASN A 467 9.93 6.33 21.40
N LEU A 468 9.96 7.52 20.80
CA LEU A 468 9.63 7.73 19.39
C LEU A 468 10.58 6.98 18.44
N ASP A 469 11.87 6.93 18.76
CA ASP A 469 12.91 6.43 17.84
C ASP A 469 12.79 4.91 17.67
N THR A 470 12.54 4.20 18.77
CA THR A 470 12.28 2.75 18.76
C THR A 470 11.02 2.42 17.95
N ILE A 471 9.94 3.19 18.13
CA ILE A 471 8.67 2.97 17.41
C ILE A 471 8.86 3.25 15.92
N ALA A 472 9.64 4.28 15.56
CA ALA A 472 9.94 4.64 14.18
C ALA A 472 10.68 3.51 13.44
N ILE A 473 11.73 2.95 14.03
CA ILE A 473 12.50 1.84 13.45
C ILE A 473 11.61 0.60 13.25
N LEU A 474 10.80 0.26 14.25
CA LEU A 474 9.85 -0.85 14.14
C LEU A 474 8.84 -0.60 13.01
N ASN A 475 8.35 0.63 12.87
CA ASN A 475 7.38 1.00 11.83
C ASN A 475 8.00 0.86 10.45
N SER A 476 9.24 1.33 10.28
CA SER A 476 10.00 1.19 9.05
C SER A 476 10.17 -0.25 8.61
N SER A 477 10.41 -1.17 9.54
CA SER A 477 10.56 -2.59 9.22
C SER A 477 9.29 -3.19 8.59
N LEU A 478 8.11 -2.84 9.13
CA LEU A 478 6.82 -3.31 8.62
C LEU A 478 6.46 -2.72 7.26
N PHE A 479 6.62 -1.40 7.09
CA PHE A 479 6.33 -0.76 5.81
C PHE A 479 7.31 -1.20 4.71
N MET A 480 8.58 -1.41 5.02
CA MET A 480 9.54 -1.99 4.07
C MET A 480 9.14 -3.39 3.64
N CYS A 481 8.67 -4.22 4.57
CA CYS A 481 8.13 -5.54 4.24
C CYS A 481 6.92 -5.44 3.30
N VAL A 482 5.93 -4.60 3.64
CA VAL A 482 4.74 -4.38 2.79
C VAL A 482 5.14 -3.90 1.39
N TYR A 483 6.10 -2.97 1.27
CA TYR A 483 6.54 -2.44 -0.02
C TYR A 483 7.31 -3.46 -0.83
N ALA A 484 8.19 -4.23 -0.18
CA ALA A 484 8.89 -5.34 -0.81
C ALA A 484 7.89 -6.35 -1.38
N LEU A 485 6.86 -6.69 -0.61
CA LEU A 485 5.81 -7.63 -1.01
C LEU A 485 4.95 -7.10 -2.15
N ILE A 486 4.51 -5.84 -2.10
CA ILE A 486 3.72 -5.23 -3.19
C ILE A 486 4.53 -5.23 -4.49
N ASN A 487 5.78 -4.79 -4.43
CA ASN A 487 6.68 -4.72 -5.58
C ASN A 487 6.99 -6.12 -6.15
N PHE A 488 7.32 -7.08 -5.29
CA PHE A 488 7.54 -8.47 -5.68
C PHE A 488 6.31 -9.10 -6.31
N SER A 489 5.12 -8.81 -5.76
CA SER A 489 3.86 -9.36 -6.27
C SER A 489 3.53 -8.83 -7.66
N CYS A 490 3.76 -7.53 -7.91
CA CYS A 490 3.58 -6.95 -9.25
C CYS A 490 4.56 -7.55 -10.27
N PHE A 491 5.82 -7.72 -9.87
CA PHE A 491 6.82 -8.42 -10.69
C PHE A 491 6.39 -9.86 -11.00
N HIS A 492 5.97 -10.61 -9.97
CA HIS A 492 5.53 -11.99 -10.09
C HIS A 492 4.30 -12.12 -11.00
N ALA A 493 3.32 -11.22 -10.88
CA ALA A 493 2.15 -11.20 -11.74
C ALA A 493 2.50 -10.90 -13.21
N SER A 494 3.46 -9.99 -13.45
CA SER A 494 3.97 -9.68 -14.78
C SER A 494 4.78 -10.82 -15.42
N ILE A 495 5.61 -11.53 -14.66
CA ILE A 495 6.44 -12.62 -15.22
C ILE A 495 5.62 -13.89 -15.48
N THR A 496 4.61 -14.15 -14.66
CA THR A 496 3.72 -15.30 -14.82
C THR A 496 2.67 -15.14 -15.90
N ASN A 497 2.60 -13.97 -16.56
CA ASN A 497 1.58 -13.62 -17.57
C ASN A 497 0.17 -13.99 -17.08
N SER A 498 -0.17 -13.56 -15.86
CA SER A 498 -1.49 -13.83 -15.29
C SER A 498 -2.59 -13.21 -16.18
N PRO A 499 -3.64 -13.95 -16.59
CA PRO A 499 -4.66 -13.45 -17.51
C PRO A 499 -5.35 -12.15 -17.06
N GLY A 500 -5.51 -11.98 -15.74
CA GLY A 500 -6.12 -10.81 -15.10
C GLY A 500 -5.14 -9.66 -14.78
N TRP A 501 -3.85 -9.80 -15.13
CA TRP A 501 -2.85 -8.76 -14.90
C TRP A 501 -2.56 -8.00 -16.20
N ARG A 502 -3.17 -6.82 -16.34
CA ARG A 502 -3.10 -5.95 -17.53
C ARG A 502 -2.97 -4.48 -17.11
N PRO A 503 -1.86 -4.09 -16.46
CA PRO A 503 -1.68 -2.71 -16.02
C PRO A 503 -1.68 -1.74 -17.20
N GLN A 504 -2.46 -0.65 -17.10
CA GLN A 504 -2.54 0.37 -18.15
C GLN A 504 -1.59 1.55 -17.90
N PHE A 505 -0.90 1.56 -16.76
CA PHE A 505 0.03 2.62 -16.39
C PHE A 505 1.30 2.59 -17.24
N ILE A 506 1.60 3.69 -17.92
CA ILE A 506 2.63 3.78 -18.97
C ILE A 506 4.05 3.62 -18.40
N TYR A 507 4.31 4.17 -17.20
CA TYR A 507 5.64 4.14 -16.59
C TYR A 507 5.95 2.85 -15.82
N TYR A 508 5.05 1.86 -15.87
CA TYR A 508 5.26 0.59 -15.18
C TYR A 508 6.24 -0.30 -15.94
N ASN A 509 7.27 -0.80 -15.24
CA ASN A 509 8.19 -1.81 -15.74
C ASN A 509 8.42 -2.88 -14.68
N LYS A 510 8.28 -4.16 -15.07
CA LYS A 510 8.45 -5.32 -14.17
C LYS A 510 9.81 -5.36 -13.49
N TRP A 511 10.89 -4.99 -14.18
CA TRP A 511 12.25 -5.03 -13.63
C TRP A 511 12.49 -3.95 -12.58
N VAL A 512 11.86 -2.78 -12.75
CA VAL A 512 11.90 -1.71 -11.76
C VAL A 512 11.19 -2.15 -10.47
N SER A 513 10.06 -2.84 -10.58
CA SER A 513 9.40 -3.43 -9.41
C SER A 513 10.25 -4.51 -8.74
N LEU A 514 10.96 -5.37 -9.48
CA LEU A 514 11.89 -6.34 -8.87
C LEU A 514 13.02 -5.63 -8.11
N PHE A 515 13.63 -4.61 -8.72
CA PHE A 515 14.68 -3.82 -8.09
C PHE A 515 14.19 -3.19 -6.77
N GLY A 516 13.01 -2.56 -6.78
CA GLY A 516 12.40 -2.02 -5.56
C GLY A 516 12.15 -3.07 -4.49
N ALA A 517 11.70 -4.27 -4.87
CA ALA A 517 11.48 -5.37 -3.93
C ALA A 517 12.78 -5.82 -3.24
N VAL A 518 13.85 -6.00 -4.02
CA VAL A 518 15.16 -6.42 -3.51
C VAL A 518 15.77 -5.34 -2.61
N VAL A 519 15.72 -4.07 -3.03
CA VAL A 519 16.26 -2.95 -2.24
C VAL A 519 15.51 -2.80 -0.92
N SER A 520 14.18 -2.83 -0.92
CA SER A 520 13.38 -2.79 0.32
C SER A 520 13.71 -3.95 1.25
N PHE A 521 13.84 -5.17 0.70
CA PHE A 521 14.15 -6.37 1.47
C PHE A 521 15.54 -6.29 2.11
N VAL A 522 16.57 -5.91 1.34
CA VAL A 522 17.95 -5.77 1.85
C VAL A 522 18.01 -4.70 2.93
N LEU A 523 17.41 -3.53 2.69
CA LEU A 523 17.41 -2.45 3.67
C LEU A 523 16.72 -2.81 4.97
N MET A 524 15.61 -3.55 4.91
CA MET A 524 14.91 -4.05 6.10
C MET A 524 15.86 -4.80 7.06
N PHE A 525 16.73 -5.66 6.53
CA PHE A 525 17.72 -6.40 7.33
C PHE A 525 18.92 -5.56 7.76
N LEU A 526 19.30 -4.54 6.98
CA LEU A 526 20.46 -3.71 7.28
C LEU A 526 20.25 -2.81 8.51
N PHE A 527 19.06 -2.25 8.71
CA PHE A 527 18.80 -1.39 9.87
C PHE A 527 18.14 -2.11 11.06
N SER A 528 17.41 -3.21 10.84
CA SER A 528 16.75 -3.95 11.93
C SER A 528 16.58 -5.45 11.63
N TRP A 529 17.69 -6.20 11.70
CA TRP A 529 17.69 -7.62 11.34
C TRP A 529 16.69 -8.46 12.16
N TRP A 530 16.55 -8.22 13.47
CA TRP A 530 15.60 -8.98 14.31
C TRP A 530 14.15 -8.73 13.89
N ALA A 531 13.82 -7.50 13.49
CA ALA A 531 12.44 -7.09 13.22
C ALA A 531 12.06 -7.56 11.83
N GLY A 532 13.00 -7.42 10.88
CA GLY A 532 12.91 -8.04 9.56
C GLY A 532 12.69 -9.54 9.62
N LEU A 533 13.41 -10.25 10.50
CA LEU A 533 13.25 -11.70 10.66
C LEU A 533 11.88 -12.08 11.23
N ILE A 534 11.42 -11.39 12.28
CA ILE A 534 10.09 -11.64 12.89
C ILE A 534 8.98 -11.38 11.86
N THR A 535 9.01 -10.25 11.17
CA THR A 535 7.99 -9.87 10.17
C THR A 535 7.95 -10.86 9.00
N LEU A 536 9.10 -11.34 8.55
CA LEU A 536 9.19 -12.35 7.49
C LEU A 536 8.63 -13.70 7.94
N ILE A 537 8.93 -14.15 9.16
CA ILE A 537 8.36 -15.38 9.72
C ILE A 537 6.83 -15.27 9.79
N VAL A 538 6.30 -14.16 10.30
CA VAL A 538 4.85 -13.92 10.36
C VAL A 538 4.23 -13.97 8.95
N PHE A 539 4.86 -13.33 7.97
CA PHE A 539 4.38 -13.37 6.58
C PHE A 539 4.34 -14.80 6.02
N ILE A 540 5.44 -15.56 6.18
CA ILE A 540 5.51 -16.95 5.69
C ILE A 540 4.45 -17.83 6.35
N LEU A 541 4.24 -17.69 7.67
CA LEU A 541 3.20 -18.42 8.39
C LEU A 541 1.80 -18.10 7.87
N LEU A 542 1.51 -16.83 7.58
CA LEU A 542 0.23 -16.40 7.00
C LEU A 542 0.03 -16.97 5.59
N CYS A 543 1.07 -16.97 4.75
CA CYS A 543 1.02 -17.58 3.41
C CYS A 543 0.82 -19.11 3.49
N LEU A 544 1.57 -19.79 4.36
CA LEU A 544 1.48 -21.25 4.56
C LEU A 544 0.09 -21.65 5.06
N TYR A 545 -0.50 -20.85 5.95
CA TYR A 545 -1.88 -21.05 6.41
C TYR A 545 -2.89 -21.02 5.27
N ILE A 546 -2.81 -20.03 4.37
CA ILE A 546 -3.73 -19.91 3.23
C ILE A 546 -3.51 -21.07 2.25
N TYR A 547 -2.24 -21.41 1.98
CA TYR A 547 -1.88 -22.52 1.10
C TYR A 547 -2.45 -23.86 1.59
N TYR A 548 -2.37 -24.12 2.91
CA TYR A 548 -2.93 -25.34 3.50
C TYR A 548 -4.46 -25.36 3.43
N LYS A 549 -5.12 -24.23 3.70
CA LYS A 549 -6.57 -24.18 3.84
C LYS A 549 -7.33 -24.15 2.51
N LYS A 550 -6.72 -23.68 1.42
CA LYS A 550 -7.33 -23.53 0.08
C LYS A 550 -8.75 -22.95 0.14
N PRO A 551 -8.91 -21.66 0.50
CA PRO A 551 -10.23 -21.04 0.60
C PRO A 551 -11.00 -21.18 -0.72
N LYS A 552 -12.33 -21.36 -0.65
CA LYS A 552 -13.21 -21.57 -1.82
C LYS A 552 -13.40 -20.32 -2.70
N LEU A 553 -12.63 -19.27 -2.48
CA LEU A 553 -12.76 -17.97 -3.16
C LEU A 553 -11.99 -18.03 -4.48
N ASN A 554 -12.73 -18.11 -5.59
CA ASN A 554 -12.17 -18.18 -6.94
C ASN A 554 -12.10 -16.78 -7.56
N TRP A 555 -11.17 -15.92 -7.14
CA TRP A 555 -10.92 -14.64 -7.80
C TRP A 555 -9.85 -14.71 -8.90
N GLY A 556 -9.46 -15.93 -9.28
CA GLY A 556 -8.21 -16.15 -10.00
C GLY A 556 -7.02 -15.99 -9.06
N SER A 557 -5.99 -16.80 -9.25
CA SER A 557 -4.72 -16.63 -8.54
C SER A 557 -3.60 -16.60 -9.56
N THR A 558 -2.60 -15.77 -9.29
CA THR A 558 -1.35 -15.74 -10.06
C THR A 558 -0.67 -17.11 -10.05
N ILE A 559 -0.80 -17.89 -8.96
CA ILE A 559 -0.27 -19.26 -8.87
C ILE A 559 -1.02 -20.22 -9.80
N GLN A 560 -2.36 -20.16 -9.86
CA GLN A 560 -3.13 -20.98 -10.82
C GLN A 560 -2.87 -20.57 -12.27
N ALA A 561 -2.68 -19.27 -12.53
CA ALA A 561 -2.31 -18.79 -13.85
C ALA A 561 -0.91 -19.29 -14.26
N GLY A 562 0.05 -19.25 -13.33
CA GLY A 562 1.38 -19.80 -13.53
C GLY A 562 1.34 -21.31 -13.81
N SER A 563 0.58 -22.08 -13.03
CA SER A 563 0.43 -23.52 -13.26
C SER A 563 -0.25 -23.84 -14.59
N TYR A 564 -1.22 -23.04 -15.01
CA TYR A 564 -1.84 -23.14 -16.34
C TYR A 564 -0.82 -22.87 -17.46
N ASN A 565 -0.04 -21.78 -17.35
CA ASN A 565 0.98 -21.43 -18.34
C ASN A 565 2.10 -22.47 -18.41
N ILE A 566 2.50 -23.04 -17.26
CA ILE A 566 3.45 -24.17 -17.20
C ILE A 566 2.84 -25.39 -17.90
N ALA A 567 1.59 -25.75 -17.60
CA ALA A 567 0.91 -26.89 -18.21
C ALA A 567 0.75 -26.70 -19.73
N LEU A 568 0.42 -25.50 -20.18
CA LEU A 568 0.30 -25.16 -21.60
C LEU A 568 1.65 -25.22 -22.31
N SER A 569 2.69 -24.60 -21.73
CA SER A 569 4.04 -24.59 -22.32
C SER A 569 4.63 -26.00 -22.35
N ALA A 570 4.41 -26.80 -21.31
CA ALA A 570 4.80 -28.20 -21.27
C ALA A 570 4.04 -29.04 -22.32
N SER A 571 2.73 -28.80 -22.50
CA SER A 571 1.94 -29.47 -23.53
C SER A 571 2.40 -29.08 -24.94
N LEU A 572 2.72 -27.81 -25.18
CA LEU A 572 3.29 -27.35 -26.45
C LEU A 572 4.69 -27.92 -26.71
N ALA A 573 5.54 -27.97 -25.69
CA ALA A 573 6.87 -28.58 -25.79
C ALA A 573 6.76 -30.08 -26.13
N LEU A 574 5.78 -30.79 -25.57
CA LEU A 574 5.50 -32.18 -25.90
C LEU A 574 5.06 -32.38 -27.34
N SER A 575 4.36 -31.41 -27.95
CA SER A 575 3.94 -31.52 -29.36
C SER A 575 5.10 -31.46 -30.37
N GLY A 576 6.27 -30.96 -29.96
CA GLY A 576 7.47 -30.91 -30.80
C GLY A 576 8.39 -32.12 -30.67
N VAL A 577 8.07 -33.09 -29.81
CA VAL A 577 8.88 -34.30 -29.59
C VAL A 577 8.44 -35.38 -30.59
N GLU A 578 9.39 -35.95 -31.34
CA GLU A 578 9.12 -37.08 -32.22
C GLU A 578 8.76 -38.34 -31.42
N ASP A 579 7.79 -39.11 -31.93
CA ASP A 579 7.40 -40.35 -31.28
C ASP A 579 8.51 -41.40 -31.46
N HIS A 580 9.03 -41.85 -30.32
CA HIS A 580 9.98 -42.95 -30.27
C HIS A 580 9.36 -44.14 -29.56
N VAL A 581 9.58 -45.34 -30.11
CA VAL A 581 9.05 -46.62 -29.57
C VAL A 581 9.43 -46.82 -28.09
N LYS A 582 10.59 -46.30 -27.66
CA LYS A 582 11.06 -46.36 -26.27
C LYS A 582 10.28 -45.47 -25.30
N ASN A 583 9.58 -44.45 -25.79
CA ASN A 583 8.82 -43.50 -24.98
C ASN A 583 7.31 -43.78 -24.98
N PHE A 584 6.88 -44.97 -25.45
CA PHE A 584 5.47 -45.34 -25.45
C PHE A 584 4.86 -45.29 -24.05
N ARG A 585 3.79 -44.50 -23.89
CA ARG A 585 2.97 -44.46 -22.68
C ARG A 585 1.50 -44.76 -23.03
N PRO A 586 0.89 -45.81 -22.46
CA PRO A 586 -0.46 -46.22 -22.83
C PRO A 586 -1.51 -45.20 -22.34
N GLN A 587 -2.15 -44.49 -23.27
CA GLN A 587 -3.25 -43.56 -22.99
C GLN A 587 -4.61 -44.26 -23.18
N CYS A 588 -5.36 -44.45 -22.10
CA CYS A 588 -6.59 -45.24 -22.13
C CYS A 588 -7.84 -44.34 -22.26
N LEU A 589 -8.72 -44.63 -23.23
CA LEU A 589 -10.11 -44.16 -23.23
C LEU A 589 -10.98 -45.21 -22.55
N VAL A 590 -11.63 -44.87 -21.45
CA VAL A 590 -12.42 -45.83 -20.66
C VAL A 590 -13.90 -45.45 -20.69
N LEU A 591 -14.71 -46.28 -21.32
CA LEU A 591 -16.15 -46.05 -21.46
C LEU A 591 -16.92 -46.61 -20.25
N THR A 592 -16.78 -45.96 -19.09
CA THR A 592 -17.38 -46.44 -17.83
C THR A 592 -18.82 -46.00 -17.61
N GLY A 593 -19.32 -44.96 -18.32
CA GLY A 593 -20.45 -44.20 -17.83
C GLY A 593 -20.07 -43.42 -16.57
N PRO A 594 -21.01 -43.14 -15.64
CA PRO A 594 -20.67 -42.61 -14.32
C PRO A 594 -19.62 -43.50 -13.63
N PRO A 595 -18.44 -42.98 -13.24
CA PRO A 595 -17.42 -43.75 -12.52
C PRO A 595 -17.94 -44.47 -11.26
N THR A 596 -19.03 -43.99 -10.66
CA THR A 596 -19.69 -44.64 -9.51
C THR A 596 -20.43 -45.92 -9.88
N GLN A 597 -20.89 -46.08 -11.12
CA GLN A 597 -21.63 -47.27 -11.56
C GLN A 597 -20.71 -48.45 -11.88
N ARG A 598 -19.49 -48.18 -12.37
CA ARG A 598 -18.50 -49.21 -12.74
C ARG A 598 -17.13 -48.95 -12.10
N PRO A 599 -17.03 -48.97 -10.75
CA PRO A 599 -15.78 -48.68 -10.06
C PRO A 599 -14.67 -49.70 -10.36
N ALA A 600 -15.02 -50.98 -10.58
CA ALA A 600 -14.03 -52.02 -10.89
C ALA A 600 -13.23 -51.73 -12.17
N LEU A 601 -13.90 -51.19 -13.21
CA LEU A 601 -13.24 -50.81 -14.46
C LEU A 601 -12.33 -49.60 -14.27
N VAL A 602 -12.73 -48.64 -13.43
CA VAL A 602 -11.91 -47.50 -13.03
C VAL A 602 -10.65 -47.96 -12.29
N ASP A 603 -10.81 -48.84 -11.31
CA ASP A 603 -9.72 -49.33 -10.46
C ASP A 603 -8.75 -50.24 -11.26
N PHE A 604 -9.26 -51.04 -12.20
CA PHE A 604 -8.45 -51.85 -13.12
C PHE A 604 -7.54 -50.98 -14.00
N VAL A 605 -8.11 -49.96 -14.65
CA VAL A 605 -7.31 -49.07 -15.52
C VAL A 605 -6.34 -48.23 -14.69
N ASN A 606 -6.73 -47.78 -13.50
CA ASN A 606 -5.84 -47.07 -12.60
C ASN A 606 -4.64 -47.94 -12.16
N SER A 607 -4.86 -49.23 -11.95
CA SER A 607 -3.80 -50.19 -11.55
C SER A 607 -2.77 -50.41 -12.67
N PHE A 608 -3.22 -50.49 -13.92
CA PHE A 608 -2.33 -50.68 -15.07
C PHE A 608 -1.58 -49.39 -15.46
N THR A 609 -2.24 -48.24 -15.36
CA THR A 609 -1.65 -46.94 -15.74
C THR A 609 -0.74 -46.34 -14.67
N LYS A 610 -0.78 -46.85 -13.43
CA LYS A 610 0.08 -46.49 -12.28
C LYS A 610 0.28 -44.96 -12.12
N ASN A 611 -0.79 -44.18 -12.27
CA ASN A 611 -0.79 -42.72 -12.16
C ASN A 611 0.06 -41.96 -13.21
N ALA A 612 0.56 -42.66 -14.24
CA ALA A 612 1.51 -42.14 -15.22
C ALA A 612 0.90 -41.91 -16.61
N SER A 613 -0.40 -42.19 -16.80
CA SER A 613 -1.05 -42.00 -18.09
C SER A 613 -2.43 -41.35 -18.01
N LEU A 614 -2.85 -40.82 -19.15
CA LEU A 614 -4.08 -40.09 -19.35
C LEU A 614 -5.26 -41.05 -19.45
N MET A 615 -6.20 -40.97 -18.51
CA MET A 615 -7.47 -41.69 -18.57
C MET A 615 -8.62 -40.71 -18.85
N ILE A 616 -9.45 -41.03 -19.85
CA ILE A 616 -10.61 -40.23 -20.27
C ILE A 616 -11.87 -41.07 -20.12
N TYR A 617 -12.94 -40.49 -19.57
CA TYR A 617 -14.22 -41.17 -19.33
C TYR A 617 -15.36 -40.64 -20.19
N LEU A 618 -16.31 -41.51 -20.56
CA LEU A 618 -17.55 -41.17 -21.28
C LEU A 618 -18.78 -41.27 -20.35
N PHE A 619 -19.70 -40.31 -20.49
CA PHE A 619 -21.06 -40.36 -19.95
C PHE A 619 -22.10 -40.38 -21.08
N TYR A 620 -23.29 -40.90 -20.81
CA TYR A 620 -24.45 -40.88 -21.70
C TYR A 620 -25.64 -40.36 -20.87
N TRP A 621 -26.34 -39.36 -21.41
CA TRP A 621 -27.49 -38.62 -20.85
C TRP A 621 -27.19 -37.25 -20.19
N SER A 622 -28.23 -36.46 -19.93
CA SER A 622 -28.19 -35.03 -19.58
C SER A 622 -27.66 -34.85 -18.16
N CYS A 623 -26.40 -34.44 -18.03
CA CYS A 623 -25.78 -34.20 -16.74
C CYS A 623 -25.88 -32.71 -16.40
N SER A 624 -26.54 -32.38 -15.28
CA SER A 624 -26.37 -31.07 -14.65
C SER A 624 -24.92 -30.86 -14.24
N MET A 625 -24.39 -29.65 -14.39
CA MET A 625 -23.03 -29.26 -13.97
C MET A 625 -22.73 -29.64 -12.51
N SER A 626 -23.74 -29.69 -11.64
CA SER A 626 -23.61 -30.10 -10.24
C SER A 626 -23.18 -31.57 -10.08
N SER A 627 -23.68 -32.45 -10.94
CA SER A 627 -23.32 -33.88 -10.94
C SER A 627 -21.87 -34.08 -11.36
N PHE A 628 -21.39 -33.36 -12.39
CA PHE A 628 -19.99 -33.42 -12.83
C PHE A 628 -18.98 -33.22 -11.68
N TYR A 629 -19.14 -32.17 -10.88
CA TYR A 629 -18.25 -31.89 -9.75
C TYR A 629 -18.26 -33.00 -8.69
N ARG A 630 -19.41 -33.65 -8.47
CA ARG A 630 -19.55 -34.76 -7.52
C ARG A 630 -18.75 -35.99 -7.98
N LEU A 631 -18.80 -36.32 -9.26
CA LEU A 631 -18.07 -37.44 -9.83
C LEU A 631 -16.56 -37.18 -9.85
N VAL A 632 -16.12 -35.98 -10.23
CA VAL A 632 -14.69 -35.58 -10.15
C VAL A 632 -14.16 -35.69 -8.71
N LYS A 633 -14.95 -35.24 -7.72
CA LYS A 633 -14.59 -35.37 -6.31
C LYS A 633 -14.47 -36.82 -5.86
N TRP A 634 -15.34 -37.70 -6.35
CA TRP A 634 -15.29 -39.14 -6.06
C TRP A 634 -14.00 -39.79 -6.59
N MET A 635 -13.60 -39.46 -7.83
CA MET A 635 -12.35 -39.97 -8.41
C MET A 635 -11.11 -39.44 -7.69
N ASN A 636 -11.09 -38.13 -7.36
CA ASN A 636 -10.00 -37.52 -6.61
C ASN A 636 -9.84 -38.17 -5.22
N LYS A 637 -10.94 -38.53 -4.54
CA LYS A 637 -10.89 -39.25 -3.26
C LYS A 637 -10.22 -40.64 -3.39
N ARG A 638 -10.35 -41.28 -4.54
CA ARG A 638 -9.71 -42.57 -4.88
C ARG A 638 -8.30 -42.41 -5.50
N LYS A 639 -7.76 -41.19 -5.54
CA LYS A 639 -6.45 -40.87 -6.14
C LYS A 639 -6.30 -41.29 -7.61
N VAL A 640 -7.41 -41.36 -8.34
CA VAL A 640 -7.40 -41.68 -9.77
C VAL A 640 -7.01 -40.42 -10.56
N ARG A 641 -5.87 -40.44 -11.24
CA ARG A 641 -5.37 -39.31 -12.05
C ARG A 641 -5.94 -39.40 -13.47
N SER A 642 -7.06 -38.72 -13.71
CA SER A 642 -7.81 -38.82 -14.97
C SER A 642 -8.54 -37.53 -15.32
N PHE A 643 -8.71 -37.26 -16.61
CA PHE A 643 -9.59 -36.18 -17.08
C PHE A 643 -10.99 -36.74 -17.33
N TYR A 644 -12.00 -36.10 -16.73
CA TYR A 644 -13.39 -36.47 -16.93
C TYR A 644 -14.05 -35.44 -17.86
N SER A 645 -14.60 -35.92 -18.97
CA SER A 645 -15.29 -35.09 -19.96
C SER A 645 -16.70 -35.64 -20.16
N PRO A 646 -17.74 -34.94 -19.67
CA PRO A 646 -19.11 -35.34 -19.98
C PRO A 646 -19.39 -34.97 -21.44
N PHE A 647 -19.86 -35.95 -22.21
CA PHE A 647 -20.27 -35.74 -23.60
C PHE A 647 -21.72 -36.17 -23.74
N THR A 648 -22.55 -35.34 -24.38
CA THR A 648 -23.96 -35.64 -24.62
C THR A 648 -24.14 -35.96 -26.09
N ALA A 649 -24.71 -37.13 -26.39
CA ALA A 649 -25.03 -37.57 -27.75
C ALA A 649 -26.31 -38.41 -27.75
N ASP A 650 -26.98 -38.45 -28.90
CA ASP A 650 -28.27 -39.14 -29.07
C ASP A 650 -28.15 -40.66 -28.97
N SER A 651 -26.95 -41.21 -29.20
CA SER A 651 -26.65 -42.63 -28.98
C SER A 651 -25.24 -42.84 -28.46
N LEU A 652 -25.04 -43.92 -27.71
CA LEU A 652 -23.72 -44.34 -27.23
C LEU A 652 -22.72 -44.52 -28.39
N ARG A 653 -23.18 -45.04 -29.52
CA ARG A 653 -22.36 -45.25 -30.73
C ARG A 653 -21.86 -43.92 -31.31
N VAL A 654 -22.75 -42.93 -31.42
CA VAL A 654 -22.40 -41.59 -31.93
C VAL A 654 -21.48 -40.87 -30.94
N GLY A 655 -21.78 -40.94 -29.63
CA GLY A 655 -20.93 -40.37 -28.59
C GLY A 655 -19.53 -40.97 -28.54
N ALA A 656 -19.42 -42.30 -28.63
CA ALA A 656 -18.12 -42.98 -28.69
C ALA A 656 -17.35 -42.62 -29.98
N ARG A 657 -18.03 -42.54 -31.13
CA ARG A 657 -17.42 -42.12 -32.40
C ARG A 657 -16.85 -40.70 -32.32
N HIS A 658 -17.62 -39.75 -31.78
CA HIS A 658 -17.15 -38.38 -31.60
C HIS A 658 -15.96 -38.31 -30.64
N LEU A 659 -15.95 -39.06 -29.53
CA LEU A 659 -14.80 -39.06 -28.64
C LEU A 659 -13.55 -39.68 -29.26
N LEU A 660 -13.70 -40.74 -30.05
CA LEU A 660 -12.57 -41.33 -30.79
C LEU A 660 -11.96 -40.34 -31.78
N GLN A 661 -12.79 -39.48 -32.41
CA GLN A 661 -12.34 -38.46 -33.36
C GLN A 661 -11.83 -37.18 -32.68
N VAL A 662 -12.58 -36.64 -31.71
CA VAL A 662 -12.26 -35.38 -30.98
C VAL A 662 -11.07 -35.56 -30.04
N LYS A 663 -10.72 -36.79 -29.66
CA LYS A 663 -9.42 -37.05 -29.03
C LYS A 663 -8.23 -36.60 -29.87
N HIS A 664 -8.40 -36.33 -31.17
CA HIS A 664 -7.37 -35.66 -31.98
C HIS A 664 -7.14 -34.19 -31.59
N LEU A 665 -8.03 -33.54 -30.84
CA LEU A 665 -7.70 -32.23 -30.24
C LEU A 665 -6.77 -32.37 -29.01
N HIS A 666 -6.60 -33.59 -28.49
CA HIS A 666 -5.60 -33.97 -27.48
C HIS A 666 -4.34 -34.63 -28.09
N VAL A 667 -4.23 -34.74 -29.42
CA VAL A 667 -2.99 -35.10 -30.15
C VAL A 667 -1.90 -34.02 -30.02
N PHE A 668 -2.14 -32.94 -29.26
CA PHE A 668 -1.05 -32.10 -28.75
C PHE A 668 -0.15 -32.80 -27.71
N ILE A 669 -0.48 -34.00 -27.24
CA ILE A 669 0.32 -34.79 -26.26
C ILE A 669 0.86 -36.11 -26.84
N CYS A 670 0.58 -36.45 -28.08
CA CYS A 670 1.20 -37.59 -28.77
C CYS A 670 1.34 -37.20 -30.23
N GLY A 671 2.55 -37.29 -30.78
CA GLY A 671 2.75 -37.07 -32.19
C GLY A 671 2.07 -38.15 -33.04
N LYS A 672 2.31 -38.01 -34.34
CA LYS A 672 1.57 -38.53 -35.49
C LYS A 672 1.09 -39.97 -35.43
#